data_AF-A0A355BSE7-F1
#
_entry.id   AF-A0A355BSE7-F1
#
_cell.length_a   1.000
_cell.length_b   1.000
_cell.length_c   1.000
_cell.angle_alpha   90.00
_cell.angle_beta   90.00
_cell.angle_gamma   90.00
#
_symmetry.space_group_name_H-M   'P 1'
#
loop_
_entity.id
_entity.type
_entity.pdbx_description
1 polymer ?
#
loop_
_entity_poly.entity_id
_entity_poly.type
_entity_poly.pdbx_seq_one_letter_code
_entity_poly.pdbx_strand_id
1 'polypeptide(L)'
;MDNVTPVYVKTHEDNIVLNSSKPILLTWFSVGITNPISIKAPGDFALSVDSMAYKDSLLVAPSPARQQLWIKRKSSAPGEVQGDIIFRSGLVTGSVHVTSGLMDETWDVSTFNLEFFGTNIRSTTGQEFGPADDTLQVRNVARVIRRMGSDLISVQEVSDRVAWDTLMRLLPRYKSTISNRWSHSTDPPDPNFPPQQIGFIYDTTSVELIAVQPMFRHLYDDILAGKTSLPGYPGSSSSFWSSGRLPFRATVRVKELNEKRTIQVIDIHAKSGAAQTDHDRRKYDAAVLYDSLTQNFTNQSVVLLGDFNDEISKSITPGAASPYQPFMDDTVHFAVLTRTTVGYSYPATKGFIDHVIVSKDLLPWLLGGSVRTEDARKYVTNYTTTTSDHLPVTARFMFVPRPQKITTPSFPPTTYGDLPFRIEANASSGLPVSITSLDTARLIIRHDSVFVRGAGSVTLRYSQSGNQFYAPAEAVEIIIVIGQASQQLQVPPITDKTIGDADFSVPATTSSELKVVMKAITNNVLIMPNNLIHLTEAGPATIIFSQPGDSNYKPAVSMTRSFCIKPPPPKITAQTNHAPEFVLTSSALAGNQWYFRGTPIAGATAPILTTHVPGVYTVQATVGNCISVFSHEFILVINDIEDSVPVSVYPNPATKSLRVTGLDEVISVCDMAGRIWNPEFTHDGHDFVIHLDALPPGNYALVGSVNNALRVIRFTRSPD
;
A
#
# COMPACT_ATOMS: atom_id res chain seq x y z
N MET A 1 18.95 21.03 66.72
CA MET A 1 19.41 20.51 65.42
C MET A 1 18.50 19.34 65.10
N ASP A 2 17.42 19.62 64.39
CA ASP A 2 16.40 18.62 64.09
C ASP A 2 16.97 17.55 63.17
N ASN A 3 16.89 16.29 63.61
CA ASN A 3 17.16 15.11 62.80
C ASN A 3 16.10 15.02 61.69
N VAL A 4 16.27 15.79 60.62
CA VAL A 4 15.48 15.64 59.40
C VAL A 4 15.85 14.28 58.82
N THR A 5 14.94 13.33 58.97
CA THR A 5 15.08 12.01 58.35
C THR A 5 15.18 12.22 56.83
N PRO A 6 16.24 11.75 56.16
CA PRO A 6 16.40 12.00 54.73
C PRO A 6 15.20 11.44 53.97
N VAL A 7 14.74 12.18 52.97
CA VAL A 7 13.61 11.82 52.12
C VAL A 7 14.16 11.01 50.94
N TYR A 8 13.81 9.73 50.85
CA TYR A 8 14.29 8.86 49.78
C TYR A 8 13.30 7.74 49.44
N VAL A 9 13.44 7.23 48.21
CA VAL A 9 12.78 6.01 47.74
C VAL A 9 13.82 4.89 47.81
N LYS A 10 13.45 3.75 48.39
CA LYS A 10 14.36 2.60 48.52
C LYS A 10 13.72 1.34 47.91
N THR A 11 14.48 0.65 47.06
CA THR A 11 14.21 -0.72 46.63
C THR A 11 15.07 -1.70 47.41
N HIS A 12 14.68 -2.98 47.38
CA HIS A 12 15.47 -4.04 48.01
C HIS A 12 16.77 -4.35 47.24
N GLU A 13 16.82 -4.00 45.95
CA GLU A 13 17.95 -4.23 45.06
C GLU A 13 18.32 -2.91 44.37
N ASP A 14 19.62 -2.62 44.30
CA ASP A 14 20.15 -1.42 43.61
C ASP A 14 20.26 -1.64 42.09
N ASN A 15 20.30 -2.90 41.65
CA ASN A 15 20.33 -3.33 40.26
C ASN A 15 19.38 -4.51 40.06
N ILE A 16 18.40 -4.36 39.17
CA ILE A 16 17.42 -5.40 38.84
C ILE A 16 17.84 -6.07 37.54
N VAL A 17 17.88 -7.40 37.51
CA VAL A 17 18.15 -8.16 36.28
C VAL A 17 16.90 -8.97 35.89
N LEU A 18 16.32 -8.65 34.73
CA LEU A 18 15.21 -9.41 34.16
C LEU A 18 15.76 -10.48 33.20
N ASN A 19 15.73 -11.73 33.65
CA ASN A 19 16.14 -12.88 32.85
C ASN A 19 15.04 -13.40 31.91
N SER A 20 13.78 -12.96 32.04
CA SER A 20 12.72 -13.32 31.08
C SER A 20 11.83 -12.12 30.77
N SER A 21 10.97 -12.27 29.77
CA SER A 21 9.90 -11.33 29.43
C SER A 21 8.73 -11.42 30.44
N LYS A 22 8.76 -12.40 31.35
CA LYS A 22 7.76 -12.52 32.41
C LYS A 22 7.92 -11.38 33.42
N PRO A 23 6.81 -10.85 33.96
CA PRO A 23 6.90 -9.81 34.96
C PRO A 23 7.59 -10.28 36.24
N ILE A 24 8.45 -9.42 36.78
CA ILE A 24 9.08 -9.60 38.09
C ILE A 24 8.45 -8.63 39.08
N LEU A 25 8.20 -9.13 40.29
CA LEU A 25 7.71 -8.32 41.40
C LEU A 25 8.90 -7.68 42.14
N LEU A 26 8.82 -6.37 42.31
CA LEU A 26 9.70 -5.57 43.15
C LEU A 26 8.92 -5.06 44.36
N THR A 27 9.65 -4.75 45.43
CA THR A 27 9.10 -4.03 46.59
C THR A 27 9.83 -2.71 46.79
N TRP A 28 9.07 -1.64 47.06
CA TRP A 28 9.60 -0.29 47.28
C TRP A 28 8.82 0.43 48.38
N PHE A 29 9.38 1.50 48.96
CA PHE A 29 8.69 2.36 49.93
C PHE A 29 9.25 3.78 49.90
N SER A 30 8.54 4.72 50.51
CA SER A 30 8.93 6.13 50.60
C SER A 30 8.76 6.66 52.03
N VAL A 31 9.75 7.39 52.53
CA VAL A 31 9.69 8.04 53.86
C VAL A 31 9.83 9.55 53.68
N GLY A 32 9.01 10.33 54.41
CA GLY A 32 9.07 11.80 54.37
C GLY A 32 8.57 12.46 53.09
N ILE A 33 7.90 11.70 52.20
CA ILE A 33 7.24 12.21 50.99
C ILE A 33 5.73 12.31 51.25
N THR A 34 5.14 13.46 50.98
CA THR A 34 3.69 13.71 51.11
C THR A 34 2.97 13.87 49.77
N ASN A 35 3.69 14.28 48.72
CA ASN A 35 3.14 14.40 47.37
C ASN A 35 3.11 13.05 46.63
N PRO A 36 2.21 12.87 45.65
CA PRO A 36 2.21 11.69 44.77
C PRO A 36 3.56 11.49 44.08
N ILE A 37 3.97 10.22 43.95
CA ILE A 37 5.23 9.82 43.33
C ILE A 37 4.95 9.36 41.90
N SER A 38 5.59 10.02 40.93
CA SER A 38 5.64 9.57 39.54
C SER A 38 6.76 8.55 39.39
N ILE A 39 6.43 7.33 38.97
CA ILE A 39 7.40 6.28 38.65
C ILE A 39 7.44 6.12 37.14
N LYS A 40 8.61 6.29 36.52
CA LYS A 40 8.78 6.18 35.07
C LYS A 40 9.70 5.01 34.74
N ALA A 41 9.25 4.16 33.83
CA ALA A 41 10.03 3.06 33.28
C ALA A 41 11.04 3.57 32.23
N PRO A 42 12.21 2.92 32.10
CA PRO A 42 13.07 3.11 30.94
C PRO A 42 12.42 2.54 29.66
N GLY A 43 12.93 2.93 28.49
CA GLY A 43 12.25 2.82 27.20
C GLY A 43 11.63 1.47 26.86
N ASP A 44 12.31 0.34 27.10
CA ASP A 44 11.83 -1.02 26.77
C ASP A 44 11.21 -1.76 27.98
N PHE A 45 10.80 -1.03 29.01
CA PHE A 45 10.22 -1.59 30.23
C PHE A 45 8.84 -0.99 30.49
N ALA A 46 8.00 -1.73 31.20
CA ALA A 46 6.70 -1.26 31.66
C ALA A 46 6.46 -1.69 33.10
N LEU A 47 5.67 -0.88 33.81
CA LEU A 47 5.42 -1.00 35.24
C LEU A 47 3.94 -1.25 35.52
N SER A 48 3.64 -1.98 36.59
CA SER A 48 2.29 -2.22 37.07
C SER A 48 2.26 -2.28 38.61
N VAL A 49 1.15 -1.86 39.22
CA VAL A 49 0.91 -2.05 40.67
C VAL A 49 0.07 -3.28 40.98
N ASP A 50 -0.51 -3.92 39.95
CA ASP A 50 -1.53 -4.97 40.06
C ASP A 50 -1.22 -6.25 39.25
N SER A 51 -0.06 -6.29 38.58
CA SER A 51 0.37 -7.32 37.63
C SER A 51 -0.47 -7.47 36.36
N MET A 52 -1.52 -6.67 36.17
CA MET A 52 -2.45 -6.77 35.04
C MET A 52 -2.24 -5.64 34.04
N ALA A 53 -2.27 -4.38 34.49
CA ALA A 53 -2.17 -3.21 33.63
C ALA A 53 -0.76 -2.60 33.68
N TYR A 54 -0.01 -2.73 32.57
CA TYR A 54 1.35 -2.22 32.46
C TYR A 54 1.39 -0.87 31.73
N LYS A 55 2.13 0.10 32.27
CA LYS A 55 2.27 1.46 31.75
C LYS A 55 3.73 1.91 31.77
N ASP A 56 4.08 2.87 30.92
CA ASP A 56 5.40 3.50 30.91
C ASP A 56 5.62 4.41 32.12
N SER A 57 4.54 4.90 32.72
CA SER A 57 4.57 5.70 33.94
C SER A 57 3.37 5.42 34.84
N LEU A 58 3.60 5.48 36.15
CA LEU A 58 2.60 5.32 37.19
C LEU A 58 2.62 6.56 38.11
N LEU A 59 1.45 6.95 38.62
CA LEU A 59 1.34 7.93 39.70
C LEU A 59 0.76 7.19 40.92
N VAL A 60 1.51 7.17 42.01
CA VAL A 60 1.19 6.37 43.19
C VAL A 60 1.29 7.22 44.46
N ALA A 61 0.50 6.87 45.47
CA ALA A 61 0.57 7.54 46.77
C ALA A 61 1.89 7.18 47.49
N PRO A 62 2.51 8.14 48.19
CA PRO A 62 3.64 7.83 49.05
C PRO A 62 3.17 6.98 50.23
N SER A 63 3.99 6.01 50.63
CA SER A 63 3.73 5.19 51.82
C SER A 63 5.04 4.72 52.46
N PRO A 64 5.14 4.80 53.81
CA PRO A 64 6.25 4.20 54.53
C PRO A 64 6.14 2.67 54.59
N ALA A 65 4.97 2.09 54.27
CA ALA A 65 4.81 0.65 54.11
C ALA A 65 5.34 0.18 52.76
N ARG A 66 5.82 -1.07 52.69
CA ARG A 66 6.27 -1.68 51.43
C ARG A 66 5.11 -1.80 50.45
N GLN A 67 5.34 -1.29 49.25
CA GLN A 67 4.43 -1.34 48.11
C GLN A 67 4.99 -2.28 47.04
N GLN A 68 4.08 -2.90 46.29
CA GLN A 68 4.43 -3.76 45.16
C GLN A 68 4.63 -2.92 43.89
N LEU A 69 5.60 -3.32 43.08
CA LEU A 69 5.83 -2.77 41.75
C LEU A 69 6.26 -3.90 40.83
N TRP A 70 5.40 -4.26 39.90
CA TRP A 70 5.71 -5.22 38.86
C TRP A 70 6.42 -4.51 37.72
N ILE A 71 7.49 -5.12 37.22
CA ILE A 71 8.21 -4.67 36.04
C ILE A 71 8.28 -5.80 35.03
N LYS A 72 8.16 -5.47 33.74
CA LYS A 72 8.45 -6.40 32.65
C LYS A 72 9.17 -5.69 31.52
N ARG A 73 9.94 -6.44 30.74
CA ARG A 73 10.40 -6.00 29.43
C ARG A 73 9.22 -5.98 28.47
N LYS A 74 9.10 -4.92 27.65
CA LYS A 74 8.02 -4.79 26.66
C LYS A 74 8.29 -5.63 25.42
N SER A 75 9.52 -5.56 24.91
CA SER A 75 9.96 -6.33 23.76
C SER A 75 10.49 -7.70 24.14
N SER A 76 10.28 -8.69 23.28
CA SER A 76 11.06 -9.94 23.26
C SER A 76 12.14 -9.92 22.18
N ALA A 77 12.48 -8.74 21.66
CA ALA A 77 13.55 -8.59 20.68
C ALA A 77 14.93 -8.87 21.30
N PRO A 78 15.88 -9.40 20.50
CA PRO A 78 17.26 -9.62 20.94
C PRO A 78 17.93 -8.37 21.51
N GLY A 79 18.92 -8.60 22.38
CA GLY A 79 19.82 -7.58 22.90
C GLY A 79 19.59 -7.27 24.37
N GLU A 80 20.67 -6.85 25.03
CA GLU A 80 20.60 -6.32 26.39
C GLU A 80 20.00 -4.92 26.34
N VAL A 81 18.92 -4.73 27.09
CA VAL A 81 18.34 -3.39 27.32
C VAL A 81 18.58 -3.01 28.77
N GLN A 82 18.91 -1.75 28.98
CA GLN A 82 19.17 -1.22 30.31
C GLN A 82 18.62 0.19 30.45
N GLY A 83 18.45 0.63 31.69
CA GLY A 83 18.11 2.00 32.02
C GLY A 83 17.63 2.10 33.45
N ASP A 84 17.22 3.30 33.85
CA ASP A 84 16.80 3.55 35.21
C ASP A 84 15.28 3.68 35.32
N ILE A 85 14.71 3.00 36.31
CA ILE A 85 13.37 3.29 36.82
C ILE A 85 13.50 4.56 37.65
N ILE A 86 12.83 5.63 37.24
CA ILE A 86 12.96 6.94 37.86
C ILE A 86 11.72 7.23 38.72
N PHE A 87 11.93 7.47 40.01
CA PHE A 87 10.93 7.91 40.96
C PHE A 87 11.06 9.42 41.16
N ARG A 88 9.98 10.18 41.01
CA ARG A 88 9.96 11.64 41.20
C ARG A 88 8.78 12.11 42.02
N SER A 89 9.02 12.98 42.99
CA SER A 89 7.98 13.73 43.71
C SER A 89 8.51 15.13 44.05
N GLY A 90 8.06 16.13 43.30
CA GLY A 90 8.62 17.49 43.38
C GLY A 90 10.11 17.48 42.99
N LEU A 91 10.97 18.00 43.87
CA LEU A 91 12.43 18.01 43.69
C LEU A 91 13.13 16.71 44.11
N VAL A 92 12.42 15.80 44.77
CA VAL A 92 13.00 14.52 45.23
C VAL A 92 13.00 13.53 44.06
N THR A 93 14.18 12.97 43.78
CA THR A 93 14.38 11.97 42.72
C THR A 93 15.14 10.76 43.26
N GLY A 94 14.68 9.57 42.92
CA GLY A 94 15.40 8.31 43.12
C GLY A 94 15.44 7.52 41.83
N SER A 95 16.44 6.66 41.69
CA SER A 95 16.57 5.77 40.53
C SER A 95 16.97 4.37 40.95
N VAL A 96 16.55 3.39 40.15
CA VAL A 96 16.96 1.99 40.28
C VAL A 96 17.31 1.49 38.90
N HIS A 97 18.53 0.99 38.74
CA HIS A 97 18.98 0.49 37.46
C HIS A 97 18.34 -0.87 37.16
N VAL A 98 17.87 -1.04 35.94
CA VAL A 98 17.33 -2.31 35.45
C VAL A 98 18.05 -2.69 34.16
N THR A 99 18.41 -3.97 34.06
CA THR A 99 18.97 -4.59 32.88
C THR A 99 18.11 -5.80 32.51
N SER A 100 17.90 -6.08 31.22
CA SER A 100 17.26 -7.30 30.75
C SER A 100 18.02 -7.89 29.58
N GLY A 101 18.46 -9.13 29.76
CA GLY A 101 19.09 -9.94 28.73
C GLY A 101 18.20 -11.05 28.17
N LEU A 102 17.04 -11.34 28.77
CA LEU A 102 16.18 -12.49 28.42
C LEU A 102 16.91 -13.85 28.52
N MET A 103 17.81 -14.01 29.50
CA MET A 103 18.63 -15.23 29.71
C MET A 103 17.85 -16.54 29.90
N ASP A 104 16.61 -16.51 30.37
CA ASP A 104 15.76 -17.71 30.55
C ASP A 104 14.98 -18.08 29.27
N GLU A 105 15.09 -17.26 28.22
CA GLU A 105 14.42 -17.45 26.92
C GLU A 105 15.41 -17.77 25.80
N THR A 106 16.70 -17.90 26.14
CA THR A 106 17.80 -18.13 25.21
C THR A 106 18.62 -19.32 25.66
N TRP A 107 19.45 -19.80 24.74
CA TRP A 107 20.48 -20.79 24.98
C TRP A 107 21.83 -20.13 24.76
N ASP A 108 22.55 -19.97 25.86
CA ASP A 108 23.79 -19.25 25.95
C ASP A 108 24.96 -20.23 26.05
N VAL A 109 25.91 -20.10 25.13
CA VAL A 109 27.14 -20.89 25.14
C VAL A 109 28.34 -19.98 25.34
N SER A 110 29.30 -20.45 26.14
CA SER A 110 30.54 -19.72 26.42
C SER A 110 31.77 -20.62 26.31
N THR A 111 32.91 -20.01 26.04
CA THR A 111 34.23 -20.63 26.23
C THR A 111 35.05 -19.82 27.23
N PHE A 112 35.80 -20.49 28.10
CA PHE A 112 36.59 -19.84 29.15
C PHE A 112 37.83 -20.68 29.54
N ASN A 113 39.02 -20.24 29.11
CA ASN A 113 40.28 -20.76 29.63
C ASN A 113 40.48 -20.26 31.08
N LEU A 114 40.70 -21.19 32.00
CA LEU A 114 40.75 -20.91 33.44
C LEU A 114 42.16 -20.64 33.97
N GLU A 115 43.19 -20.64 33.12
CA GLU A 115 44.60 -20.40 33.48
C GLU A 115 45.09 -21.37 34.57
N PHE A 116 45.44 -22.59 34.15
CA PHE A 116 45.98 -23.64 35.02
C PHE A 116 45.21 -23.87 36.33
N PHE A 117 43.89 -23.92 36.26
CA PHE A 117 42.97 -23.80 37.39
C PHE A 117 43.31 -24.67 38.62
N GLY A 118 43.55 -23.98 39.75
CA GLY A 118 43.64 -24.53 41.09
C GLY A 118 44.91 -25.32 41.40
N THR A 119 45.97 -25.18 40.59
CA THR A 119 47.20 -25.95 40.78
C THR A 119 48.23 -25.21 41.62
N ASN A 120 48.88 -25.94 42.52
CA ASN A 120 50.07 -25.47 43.23
C ASN A 120 51.38 -25.93 42.56
N ILE A 121 51.29 -26.55 41.38
CA ILE A 121 52.46 -27.09 40.68
C ILE A 121 53.34 -25.93 40.20
N ARG A 122 54.65 -26.08 40.39
CA ARG A 122 55.65 -25.09 40.00
C ARG A 122 56.53 -25.65 38.90
N SER A 123 56.84 -24.81 37.93
CA SER A 123 57.85 -25.11 36.91
C SER A 123 59.23 -25.36 37.52
N THR A 124 60.17 -25.82 36.70
CA THR A 124 61.57 -26.06 37.12
C THR A 124 62.29 -24.80 37.60
N THR A 125 61.75 -23.60 37.33
CA THR A 125 62.28 -22.32 37.83
C THR A 125 61.64 -21.88 39.15
N GLY A 126 60.72 -22.68 39.72
CA GLY A 126 60.01 -22.39 40.96
C GLY A 126 58.78 -21.49 40.80
N GLN A 127 58.48 -21.03 39.58
CA GLN A 127 57.28 -20.26 39.29
C GLN A 127 56.06 -21.18 39.23
N GLU A 128 55.03 -20.83 39.99
CA GLU A 128 53.72 -21.49 39.98
C GLU A 128 52.96 -21.18 38.70
N PHE A 129 52.20 -22.17 38.21
CA PHE A 129 51.32 -22.00 37.06
C PHE A 129 49.99 -21.40 37.51
N GLY A 130 49.53 -20.40 36.78
CA GLY A 130 48.29 -19.69 37.09
C GLY A 130 48.36 -18.81 38.36
N PRO A 131 47.20 -18.36 38.85
CA PRO A 131 47.10 -17.50 40.04
C PRO A 131 47.53 -18.21 41.33
N ALA A 132 48.39 -17.57 42.13
CA ALA A 132 48.96 -18.15 43.35
C ALA A 132 47.97 -18.33 44.54
N ASP A 133 46.75 -17.79 44.48
CA ASP A 133 45.70 -18.02 45.49
C ASP A 133 44.55 -18.81 44.87
N ASP A 134 44.66 -20.14 44.92
CA ASP A 134 43.66 -21.06 44.38
C ASP A 134 42.26 -20.83 44.95
N THR A 135 42.17 -20.50 46.23
CA THR A 135 40.88 -20.29 46.90
C THR A 135 40.20 -19.03 46.40
N LEU A 136 40.98 -17.98 46.11
CA LEU A 136 40.49 -16.79 45.45
C LEU A 136 40.14 -17.06 43.98
N GLN A 137 40.97 -17.81 43.25
CA GLN A 137 40.72 -18.20 41.86
C GLN A 137 39.37 -18.92 41.73
N VAL A 138 39.14 -19.96 42.54
CA VAL A 138 37.88 -20.72 42.57
C VAL A 138 36.67 -19.81 42.83
N ARG A 139 36.76 -18.90 43.80
CA ARG A 139 35.66 -17.96 44.13
C ARG A 139 35.40 -16.96 43.01
N ASN A 140 36.46 -16.47 42.37
CA ASN A 140 36.35 -15.51 41.27
C ASN A 140 35.77 -16.18 40.02
N VAL A 141 36.24 -17.38 39.64
CA VAL A 141 35.66 -18.17 38.55
C VAL A 141 34.18 -18.46 38.81
N ALA A 142 33.81 -18.86 40.03
CA ALA A 142 32.40 -19.04 40.41
C ALA A 142 31.58 -17.74 40.29
N ARG A 143 32.18 -16.57 40.56
CA ARG A 143 31.53 -15.26 40.39
C ARG A 143 31.32 -14.93 38.91
N VAL A 144 32.32 -15.17 38.07
CA VAL A 144 32.24 -14.96 36.61
C VAL A 144 31.17 -15.86 36.00
N ILE A 145 31.18 -17.16 36.30
CA ILE A 145 30.18 -18.11 35.78
C ILE A 145 28.76 -17.72 36.20
N ARG A 146 28.54 -17.34 37.47
CA ARG A 146 27.22 -16.86 37.92
C ARG A 146 26.80 -15.56 37.24
N ARG A 147 27.75 -14.68 36.92
CA ARG A 147 27.46 -13.41 36.24
C ARG A 147 27.13 -13.62 34.77
N MET A 148 27.87 -14.49 34.08
CA MET A 148 27.58 -14.87 32.70
C MET A 148 26.23 -15.57 32.59
N GLY A 149 25.93 -16.48 33.51
CA GLY A 149 24.66 -17.20 33.53
C GLY A 149 24.45 -18.12 32.32
N SER A 150 25.52 -18.46 31.59
CA SER A 150 25.44 -19.27 30.36
C SER A 150 24.95 -20.68 30.64
N ASP A 151 24.13 -21.21 29.75
CA ASP A 151 23.58 -22.57 29.84
C ASP A 151 24.62 -23.66 29.67
N LEU A 152 25.65 -23.40 28.86
CA LEU A 152 26.79 -24.30 28.68
C LEU A 152 28.09 -23.52 28.52
N ILE A 153 29.13 -23.95 29.23
CA ILE A 153 30.45 -23.32 29.23
C ILE A 153 31.48 -24.40 28.93
N SER A 154 32.24 -24.22 27.85
CA SER A 154 33.46 -24.99 27.59
C SER A 154 34.60 -24.37 28.38
N VAL A 155 35.36 -25.19 29.09
CA VAL A 155 36.46 -24.72 29.95
C VAL A 155 37.77 -25.37 29.56
N GLN A 156 38.83 -24.57 29.56
CA GLN A 156 40.18 -25.03 29.27
C GLN A 156 41.07 -24.86 30.51
N GLU A 157 42.17 -25.62 30.54
CA GLU A 157 43.18 -25.59 31.59
C GLU A 157 42.68 -25.91 33.01
N VAL A 158 41.84 -26.93 33.14
CA VAL A 158 41.53 -27.48 34.46
C VAL A 158 42.69 -28.36 34.94
N SER A 159 43.38 -27.93 35.99
CA SER A 159 44.58 -28.58 36.50
C SER A 159 44.39 -29.38 37.78
N ASP A 160 43.48 -28.94 38.66
CA ASP A 160 43.23 -29.59 39.94
C ASP A 160 41.76 -30.03 40.13
N ARG A 161 41.57 -31.30 40.48
CA ARG A 161 40.24 -31.90 40.66
C ARG A 161 39.55 -31.49 41.95
N VAL A 162 40.30 -31.17 43.00
CA VAL A 162 39.74 -30.77 44.31
C VAL A 162 39.22 -29.34 44.24
N ALA A 163 39.97 -28.45 43.58
CA ALA A 163 39.54 -27.10 43.24
C ALA A 163 38.31 -27.12 42.32
N TRP A 164 38.28 -28.02 41.33
CA TRP A 164 37.12 -28.23 40.47
C TRP A 164 35.86 -28.63 41.25
N ASP A 165 35.95 -29.62 42.14
CA ASP A 165 34.81 -30.03 42.97
C ASP A 165 34.35 -28.90 43.90
N THR A 166 35.29 -28.07 44.37
CA THR A 166 34.98 -26.88 45.17
C THR A 166 34.26 -25.82 44.35
N LEU A 167 34.68 -25.55 43.12
CA LEU A 167 33.97 -24.67 42.19
C LEU A 167 32.52 -25.15 41.97
N MET A 168 32.32 -26.43 41.70
CA MET A 168 30.99 -26.97 41.45
C MET A 168 30.06 -26.88 42.66
N ARG A 169 30.59 -26.97 43.89
CA ARG A 169 29.80 -26.69 45.12
C ARG A 169 29.33 -25.24 45.23
N LEU A 170 30.07 -24.29 44.67
CA LEU A 170 29.68 -22.87 44.60
C LEU A 170 28.67 -22.58 43.46
N LEU A 171 28.40 -23.57 42.60
CA LEU A 171 27.55 -23.47 41.42
C LEU A 171 26.41 -24.50 41.45
N PRO A 172 25.51 -24.48 42.45
CA PRO A 172 24.51 -25.53 42.65
C PRO A 172 23.47 -25.68 41.51
N ARG A 173 23.33 -24.68 40.64
CA ARG A 173 22.51 -24.74 39.41
C ARG A 173 23.15 -25.63 38.32
N TYR A 174 24.46 -25.79 38.38
CA TYR A 174 25.27 -26.37 37.31
C TYR A 174 25.72 -27.80 37.63
N LYS A 175 25.91 -28.59 36.58
CA LYS A 175 26.69 -29.82 36.59
C LYS A 175 27.90 -29.67 35.67
N SER A 176 28.82 -30.62 35.74
CA SER A 176 29.98 -30.61 34.87
C SER A 176 30.43 -32.00 34.44
N THR A 177 31.31 -32.01 33.44
CA THR A 177 32.01 -33.18 32.92
C THR A 177 33.35 -32.73 32.37
N ILE A 178 34.41 -33.52 32.54
CA ILE A 178 35.75 -33.17 32.08
C ILE A 178 36.33 -34.36 31.33
N SER A 179 37.07 -34.08 30.28
CA SER A 179 37.79 -35.07 29.49
C SER A 179 38.75 -35.90 30.36
N ASN A 180 38.80 -37.20 30.09
CA ASN A 180 39.83 -38.10 30.61
C ASN A 180 41.07 -38.18 29.71
N ARG A 181 41.19 -37.24 28.76
CA ARG A 181 42.33 -37.05 27.88
C ARG A 181 42.79 -35.61 28.02
N TRP A 182 44.07 -35.44 28.35
CA TRP A 182 44.77 -34.16 28.47
C TRP A 182 46.21 -34.35 27.99
N SER A 183 46.96 -33.25 27.91
CA SER A 183 48.36 -33.27 27.52
C SER A 183 49.15 -34.23 28.40
N HIS A 184 49.77 -35.24 27.78
CA HIS A 184 50.55 -36.28 28.48
C HIS A 184 49.74 -37.14 29.46
N SER A 185 48.43 -37.30 29.23
CA SER A 185 47.54 -38.09 30.10
C SER A 185 47.83 -39.59 30.23
N THR A 186 48.72 -40.12 29.41
CA THR A 186 49.21 -41.51 29.48
C THR A 186 50.57 -41.63 30.18
N ASP A 187 51.21 -40.52 30.46
CA ASP A 187 52.53 -40.46 31.09
C ASP A 187 52.34 -40.39 32.63
N PRO A 188 53.34 -40.77 33.43
CA PRO A 188 53.33 -40.51 34.87
C PRO A 188 53.16 -39.00 35.15
N PRO A 189 52.51 -38.60 36.27
CA PRO A 189 52.37 -37.19 36.63
C PRO A 189 53.70 -36.46 36.66
N ASP A 190 53.78 -35.31 35.97
CA ASP A 190 54.97 -34.45 35.99
C ASP A 190 54.93 -33.53 37.22
N PRO A 191 55.93 -33.58 38.12
CA PRO A 191 55.96 -32.72 39.29
C PRO A 191 56.20 -31.23 38.95
N ASN A 192 56.60 -30.91 37.72
CA ASN A 192 56.89 -29.55 37.27
C ASN A 192 55.94 -29.03 36.19
N PHE A 193 54.90 -29.79 35.84
CA PHE A 193 53.92 -29.36 34.85
C PHE A 193 52.52 -29.92 35.14
N PRO A 194 51.53 -29.06 35.39
CA PRO A 194 50.18 -29.52 35.73
C PRO A 194 49.43 -30.14 34.54
N PRO A 195 48.48 -31.05 34.80
CA PRO A 195 47.49 -31.46 33.81
C PRO A 195 46.75 -30.25 33.22
N GLN A 196 46.39 -30.30 31.95
CA GLN A 196 45.58 -29.26 31.30
C GLN A 196 44.32 -29.89 30.71
N GLN A 197 43.34 -30.16 31.56
CA GLN A 197 42.11 -30.82 31.15
C GLN A 197 41.11 -29.81 30.56
N ILE A 198 40.26 -30.29 29.65
CA ILE A 198 39.17 -29.52 29.05
C ILE A 198 37.82 -30.16 29.40
N GLY A 199 36.74 -29.40 29.37
CA GLY A 199 35.45 -29.89 29.87
C GLY A 199 34.29 -28.93 29.69
N PHE A 200 33.14 -29.34 30.22
CA PHE A 200 31.91 -28.57 30.16
C PHE A 200 31.31 -28.36 31.55
N ILE A 201 30.80 -27.16 31.78
CA ILE A 201 29.87 -26.81 32.87
C ILE A 201 28.53 -26.50 32.20
N TYR A 202 27.42 -27.03 32.70
CA TYR A 202 26.11 -26.82 32.08
C TYR A 202 24.97 -26.72 33.11
N ASP A 203 23.99 -25.88 32.81
CA ASP A 203 22.77 -25.75 33.60
C ASP A 203 21.80 -26.88 33.27
N THR A 204 21.41 -27.65 34.28
CA THR A 204 20.51 -28.80 34.09
C THR A 204 19.07 -28.41 33.77
N THR A 205 18.68 -27.16 34.01
CA THR A 205 17.33 -26.68 33.70
C THR A 205 17.12 -26.44 32.20
N SER A 206 18.17 -25.99 31.51
CA SER A 206 18.17 -25.69 30.07
C SER A 206 18.93 -26.74 29.23
N VAL A 207 19.83 -27.54 29.83
CA VAL A 207 20.64 -28.53 29.11
C VAL A 207 20.42 -29.95 29.65
N GLU A 208 20.14 -30.89 28.76
CA GLU A 208 20.24 -32.33 29.00
C GLU A 208 21.53 -32.85 28.36
N LEU A 209 22.49 -33.32 29.18
CA LEU A 209 23.69 -33.98 28.67
C LEU A 209 23.36 -35.43 28.28
N ILE A 210 23.52 -35.77 26.99
CA ILE A 210 23.22 -37.12 26.47
C ILE A 210 24.46 -38.01 26.50
N ALA A 211 25.59 -37.50 25.99
CA ALA A 211 26.83 -38.25 25.87
C ALA A 211 28.05 -37.32 25.85
N VAL A 212 29.21 -37.84 26.23
CA VAL A 212 30.51 -37.16 26.09
C VAL A 212 31.56 -38.09 25.52
N GLN A 213 32.50 -37.56 24.74
CA GLN A 213 33.57 -38.34 24.13
C GLN A 213 34.78 -37.49 23.76
N PRO A 214 36.02 -37.88 24.15
CA PRO A 214 37.23 -37.36 23.52
C PRO A 214 37.28 -37.86 22.07
N MET A 215 37.27 -36.93 21.12
CA MET A 215 37.38 -37.22 19.69
C MET A 215 38.75 -37.82 19.39
N PHE A 216 38.85 -38.64 18.35
CA PHE A 216 40.12 -39.26 17.91
C PHE A 216 40.82 -40.17 18.94
N ARG A 217 40.16 -40.52 20.05
CA ARG A 217 40.77 -41.34 21.12
C ARG A 217 41.41 -42.63 20.61
N HIS A 218 40.69 -43.40 19.79
CA HIS A 218 41.22 -44.65 19.25
C HIS A 218 42.45 -44.44 18.35
N LEU A 219 42.40 -43.42 17.49
CA LEU A 219 43.54 -43.05 16.64
C LEU A 219 44.76 -42.68 17.50
N TYR A 220 44.56 -41.85 18.53
CA TYR A 220 45.65 -41.44 19.42
C TYR A 220 46.21 -42.61 20.25
N ASP A 221 45.35 -43.48 20.78
CA ASP A 221 45.76 -44.66 21.53
C ASP A 221 46.59 -45.63 20.64
N ASP A 222 46.22 -45.78 19.35
CA ASP A 222 46.99 -46.58 18.38
C ASP A 222 48.33 -45.92 17.98
N ILE A 223 48.40 -44.58 17.94
CA ILE A 223 49.66 -43.84 17.76
C ILE A 223 50.62 -44.10 18.93
N LEU A 224 50.13 -43.99 20.17
CA LEU A 224 50.93 -44.25 21.37
C LEU A 224 51.39 -45.71 21.45
N ALA A 225 50.56 -46.65 20.98
CA ALA A 225 50.92 -48.06 20.89
C ALA A 225 51.84 -48.39 19.69
N GLY A 226 52.21 -47.40 18.86
CA GLY A 226 53.06 -47.61 17.69
C GLY A 226 52.41 -48.39 16.55
N LYS A 227 51.08 -48.55 16.56
CA LYS A 227 50.33 -49.30 15.54
C LYS A 227 50.06 -48.46 14.29
N THR A 228 50.02 -47.14 14.45
CA THR A 228 49.81 -46.19 13.34
C THR A 228 50.59 -44.89 13.59
N SER A 229 50.68 -44.05 12.58
CA SER A 229 51.25 -42.70 12.66
C SER A 229 50.42 -41.73 11.84
N LEU A 230 50.66 -40.44 12.00
CA LEU A 230 50.04 -39.37 11.21
C LEU A 230 50.99 -38.95 10.10
N PRO A 231 50.72 -39.32 8.83
CA PRO A 231 51.60 -38.98 7.71
C PRO A 231 51.80 -37.47 7.60
N GLY A 232 53.04 -37.02 7.61
CA GLY A 232 53.37 -35.59 7.47
C GLY A 232 53.03 -34.74 8.70
N TYR A 233 52.77 -35.34 9.87
CA TYR A 233 52.56 -34.56 11.09
C TYR A 233 53.81 -33.74 11.45
N PRO A 234 53.67 -32.45 11.78
CA PRO A 234 54.80 -31.61 12.17
C PRO A 234 55.26 -31.96 13.59
N GLY A 235 56.30 -32.80 13.67
CA GLY A 235 56.85 -33.33 14.92
C GLY A 235 56.50 -34.81 15.11
N SER A 236 56.54 -35.29 16.36
CA SER A 236 56.10 -36.66 16.66
C SER A 236 54.58 -36.78 16.55
N SER A 237 54.06 -37.86 15.98
CA SER A 237 52.61 -38.12 15.99
C SER A 237 52.02 -38.21 17.41
N SER A 238 52.83 -38.56 18.42
CA SER A 238 52.41 -38.52 19.83
C SER A 238 52.12 -37.10 20.34
N SER A 239 52.48 -36.07 19.58
CA SER A 239 52.19 -34.67 19.88
C SER A 239 50.84 -34.18 19.32
N PHE A 240 50.08 -35.05 18.63
CA PHE A 240 48.74 -34.77 18.09
C PHE A 240 47.83 -34.15 19.16
N TRP A 241 47.19 -33.03 18.82
CA TRP A 241 46.35 -32.24 19.73
C TRP A 241 47.03 -31.98 21.08
N SER A 242 48.14 -31.24 21.05
CA SER A 242 48.91 -30.87 22.25
C SER A 242 49.26 -32.07 23.15
N SER A 243 49.74 -33.14 22.52
CA SER A 243 50.13 -34.38 23.20
C SER A 243 48.97 -35.10 23.89
N GLY A 244 47.82 -35.23 23.20
CA GLY A 244 46.69 -36.01 23.69
C GLY A 244 45.62 -35.20 24.43
N ARG A 245 45.67 -33.87 24.40
CA ARG A 245 44.54 -33.01 24.78
C ARG A 245 43.55 -32.93 23.61
N LEU A 246 42.93 -34.07 23.35
CA LEU A 246 42.03 -34.28 22.22
C LEU A 246 40.77 -33.40 22.35
N PRO A 247 40.17 -32.95 21.23
CA PRO A 247 38.87 -32.26 21.25
C PRO A 247 37.84 -33.07 22.02
N PHE A 248 37.07 -32.41 22.88
CA PHE A 248 36.10 -33.07 23.74
C PHE A 248 34.70 -32.72 23.29
N ARG A 249 33.92 -33.72 22.87
CA ARG A 249 32.56 -33.53 22.37
C ARG A 249 31.55 -33.87 23.45
N ALA A 250 30.57 -33.00 23.66
CA ALA A 250 29.32 -33.27 24.35
C ALA A 250 28.15 -33.28 23.34
N THR A 251 27.35 -34.34 23.36
CA THR A 251 26.03 -34.34 22.75
C THR A 251 25.03 -33.85 23.78
N VAL A 252 24.39 -32.72 23.50
CA VAL A 252 23.43 -32.10 24.40
C VAL A 252 22.07 -31.95 23.74
N ARG A 253 21.01 -31.96 24.54
CA ARG A 253 19.68 -31.52 24.12
C ARG A 253 19.33 -30.25 24.86
N VAL A 254 19.05 -29.20 24.10
CA VAL A 254 18.61 -27.89 24.62
C VAL A 254 17.13 -27.99 24.95
N LYS A 255 16.78 -27.64 26.19
CA LYS A 255 15.43 -27.64 26.76
C LYS A 255 14.85 -26.23 26.68
N GLU A 256 14.74 -25.67 25.48
CA GLU A 256 13.98 -24.43 25.29
C GLU A 256 12.50 -24.71 25.07
N LEU A 257 11.66 -23.71 25.37
CA LEU A 257 10.20 -23.79 25.34
C LEU A 257 9.67 -24.32 23.98
N ASN A 258 9.25 -25.58 24.00
CA ASN A 258 8.57 -26.35 22.94
C ASN A 258 9.43 -27.04 21.86
N GLU A 259 10.74 -26.76 21.74
CA GLU A 259 11.61 -27.46 20.76
C GLU A 259 12.86 -28.06 21.41
N LYS A 260 12.94 -29.39 21.43
CA LYS A 260 14.12 -30.14 21.87
C LYS A 260 15.09 -30.28 20.70
N ARG A 261 16.15 -29.46 20.64
CA ARG A 261 17.23 -29.58 19.63
C ARG A 261 18.42 -30.33 20.18
N THR A 262 18.96 -31.27 19.40
CA THR A 262 20.20 -31.99 19.76
C THR A 262 21.39 -31.32 19.08
N ILE A 263 22.39 -30.93 19.86
CA ILE A 263 23.56 -30.17 19.39
C ILE A 263 24.83 -30.89 19.84
N GLN A 264 25.82 -30.92 18.94
CA GLN A 264 27.16 -31.41 19.23
C GLN A 264 28.04 -30.23 19.63
N VAL A 265 28.33 -30.11 20.92
CA VAL A 265 29.24 -29.08 21.42
C VAL A 265 30.63 -29.68 21.53
N ILE A 266 31.63 -28.99 20.98
CA ILE A 266 33.01 -29.45 20.93
C ILE A 266 33.87 -28.40 21.62
N ASP A 267 34.64 -28.83 22.59
CA ASP A 267 35.65 -28.04 23.28
C ASP A 267 37.04 -28.38 22.74
N ILE A 268 37.85 -27.36 22.47
CA ILE A 268 39.25 -27.51 22.09
C ILE A 268 40.16 -26.64 22.94
N HIS A 269 41.40 -27.11 23.08
CA HIS A 269 42.49 -26.27 23.54
C HIS A 269 43.72 -26.61 22.69
N ALA A 270 43.95 -25.79 21.66
CA ALA A 270 44.95 -26.04 20.63
C ALA A 270 46.40 -25.88 21.13
N LYS A 271 47.38 -26.15 20.27
CA LYS A 271 48.80 -25.96 20.59
C LYS A 271 49.10 -24.47 20.75
N SER A 272 49.68 -24.07 21.88
CA SER A 272 50.15 -22.70 22.12
C SER A 272 51.51 -22.42 21.46
N GLY A 273 51.89 -21.14 21.38
CA GLY A 273 53.20 -20.69 20.91
C GLY A 273 53.21 -20.15 19.47
N ALA A 274 54.12 -19.22 19.20
CA ALA A 274 54.20 -18.50 17.93
C ALA A 274 55.24 -19.07 16.95
N ALA A 275 55.96 -20.15 17.30
CA ALA A 275 56.94 -20.74 16.40
C ALA A 275 56.27 -21.39 15.18
N GLN A 276 56.99 -21.48 14.06
CA GLN A 276 56.47 -22.11 12.84
C GLN A 276 55.99 -23.56 13.10
N THR A 277 56.72 -24.31 13.92
CA THR A 277 56.35 -25.67 14.31
C THR A 277 55.08 -25.74 15.16
N ASP A 278 54.79 -24.71 15.97
CA ASP A 278 53.54 -24.64 16.74
C ASP A 278 52.36 -24.37 15.81
N HIS A 279 52.52 -23.43 14.89
CA HIS A 279 51.55 -23.14 13.84
C HIS A 279 51.25 -24.37 12.98
N ASP A 280 52.28 -25.08 12.51
CA ASP A 280 52.08 -26.22 11.63
C ASP A 280 51.31 -27.34 12.34
N ARG A 281 51.56 -27.54 13.64
CA ARG A 281 50.78 -28.46 14.47
C ARG A 281 49.33 -28.02 14.62
N ARG A 282 49.08 -26.75 14.95
CA ARG A 282 47.70 -26.21 14.99
C ARG A 282 46.99 -26.43 13.65
N LYS A 283 47.67 -26.17 12.53
CA LYS A 283 47.13 -26.29 11.18
C LYS A 283 46.77 -27.73 10.85
N TYR A 284 47.65 -28.69 11.16
CA TYR A 284 47.37 -30.11 10.95
C TYR A 284 46.20 -30.59 11.83
N ASP A 285 46.24 -30.29 13.13
CA ASP A 285 45.22 -30.68 14.10
C ASP A 285 43.84 -30.10 13.72
N ALA A 286 43.80 -28.82 13.32
CA ALA A 286 42.59 -28.14 12.88
C ALA A 286 42.04 -28.69 11.57
N ALA A 287 42.89 -29.06 10.61
CA ALA A 287 42.48 -29.69 9.35
C ALA A 287 41.82 -31.05 9.59
N VAL A 288 42.42 -31.90 10.45
CA VAL A 288 41.81 -33.20 10.82
C VAL A 288 40.44 -33.02 11.48
N LEU A 289 40.31 -32.01 12.36
CA LEU A 289 39.02 -31.69 12.96
C LEU A 289 38.01 -31.20 11.91
N TYR A 290 38.39 -30.25 11.05
CA TYR A 290 37.54 -29.74 9.98
C TYR A 290 37.02 -30.86 9.06
N ASP A 291 37.92 -31.72 8.58
CA ASP A 291 37.58 -32.87 7.72
C ASP A 291 36.63 -33.83 8.43
N SER A 292 36.88 -34.09 9.72
CA SER A 292 36.03 -34.99 10.51
C SER A 292 34.63 -34.43 10.71
N LEU A 293 34.51 -33.11 10.93
CA LEU A 293 33.23 -32.45 11.10
C LEU A 293 32.45 -32.38 9.78
N THR A 294 33.11 -32.01 8.69
CA THR A 294 32.47 -31.92 7.36
C THR A 294 32.14 -33.29 6.76
N GLN A 295 32.75 -34.38 7.20
CA GLN A 295 32.40 -35.73 6.74
C GLN A 295 31.36 -36.43 7.63
N ASN A 296 31.44 -36.27 8.95
CA ASN A 296 30.66 -37.10 9.89
C ASN A 296 29.51 -36.37 10.58
N PHE A 297 29.42 -35.03 10.44
CA PHE A 297 28.45 -34.20 11.17
C PHE A 297 27.59 -33.31 10.26
N THR A 298 27.52 -33.57 8.96
CA THR A 298 26.80 -32.75 7.97
C THR A 298 25.31 -32.52 8.26
N ASN A 299 24.66 -33.47 8.93
CA ASN A 299 23.24 -33.39 9.31
C ASN A 299 23.03 -33.09 10.81
N GLN A 300 24.06 -32.64 11.51
CA GLN A 300 24.02 -32.35 12.94
C GLN A 300 24.40 -30.88 13.19
N SER A 301 23.69 -30.24 14.11
CA SER A 301 24.08 -28.92 14.58
C SER A 301 25.35 -29.03 15.42
N VAL A 302 26.37 -28.23 15.12
CA VAL A 302 27.68 -28.24 15.78
C VAL A 302 27.99 -26.86 16.34
N VAL A 303 28.48 -26.83 17.58
CA VAL A 303 29.04 -25.63 18.22
C VAL A 303 30.46 -25.97 18.68
N LEU A 304 31.46 -25.36 18.05
CA LEU A 304 32.87 -25.50 18.38
C LEU A 304 33.31 -24.28 19.19
N LEU A 305 33.80 -24.56 20.39
CA LEU A 305 34.21 -23.62 21.42
C LEU A 305 35.64 -23.97 21.83
N GLY A 306 36.38 -23.00 22.33
CA GLY A 306 37.68 -23.30 22.94
C GLY A 306 38.68 -22.17 22.89
N ASP A 307 39.86 -22.50 23.40
CA ASP A 307 41.07 -21.73 23.20
C ASP A 307 41.80 -22.27 21.95
N PHE A 308 41.77 -21.47 20.90
CA PHE A 308 42.35 -21.78 19.60
C PHE A 308 43.85 -21.44 19.57
N ASN A 309 44.36 -20.73 20.58
CA ASN A 309 45.74 -20.24 20.66
C ASN A 309 46.19 -19.48 19.40
N ASP A 310 45.24 -18.98 18.62
CA ASP A 310 45.50 -18.29 17.37
C ASP A 310 44.31 -17.41 17.02
N GLU A 311 44.53 -16.28 16.34
CA GLU A 311 43.42 -15.48 15.87
C GLU A 311 42.84 -16.09 14.58
N ILE A 312 41.52 -16.04 14.44
CA ILE A 312 40.84 -16.65 13.30
C ILE A 312 41.15 -15.94 11.96
N SER A 313 41.53 -14.66 11.99
CA SER A 313 41.79 -13.85 10.80
C SER A 313 43.28 -13.61 10.52
N LYS A 314 44.15 -13.85 11.51
CA LYS A 314 45.59 -13.61 11.40
C LYS A 314 46.35 -14.49 12.38
N SER A 315 47.37 -15.21 11.91
CA SER A 315 48.10 -16.07 12.85
C SER A 315 48.94 -15.27 13.85
N ILE A 316 49.03 -15.77 15.09
CA ILE A 316 50.01 -15.33 16.10
C ILE A 316 51.46 -15.65 15.66
N THR A 317 51.63 -16.59 14.73
CA THR A 317 52.92 -16.86 14.10
C THR A 317 53.19 -15.80 13.03
N PRO A 318 54.25 -14.99 13.16
CA PRO A 318 54.51 -13.87 12.25
C PRO A 318 54.60 -14.32 10.78
N GLY A 319 53.76 -13.72 9.93
CA GLY A 319 53.76 -13.98 8.48
C GLY A 319 53.00 -15.25 8.04
N ALA A 320 52.46 -16.03 8.96
CA ALA A 320 51.65 -17.22 8.63
C ALA A 320 50.15 -16.89 8.46
N ALA A 321 49.48 -17.68 7.62
CA ALA A 321 48.02 -17.68 7.52
C ALA A 321 47.39 -18.32 8.77
N SER A 322 46.11 -18.05 9.05
CA SER A 322 45.46 -18.70 10.20
C SER A 322 45.39 -20.23 10.02
N PRO A 323 45.72 -21.04 11.05
CA PRO A 323 45.50 -22.49 11.03
C PRO A 323 44.05 -22.90 10.75
N TYR A 324 43.12 -21.99 11.01
CA TYR A 324 41.68 -22.21 10.92
C TYR A 324 41.07 -21.70 9.61
N GLN A 325 41.91 -21.40 8.60
CA GLN A 325 41.47 -20.97 7.27
C GLN A 325 40.37 -21.86 6.66
N PRO A 326 40.38 -23.21 6.79
CA PRO A 326 39.29 -24.04 6.27
C PRO A 326 37.91 -23.67 6.81
N PHE A 327 37.79 -23.32 8.09
CA PHE A 327 36.53 -22.84 8.68
C PHE A 327 36.14 -21.44 8.20
N MET A 328 37.14 -20.60 7.90
CA MET A 328 36.94 -19.22 7.44
C MET A 328 36.49 -19.11 5.99
N ASP A 329 36.96 -20.04 5.16
CA ASP A 329 36.63 -20.14 3.74
C ASP A 329 35.36 -20.97 3.49
N ASP A 330 34.81 -21.59 4.53
CA ASP A 330 33.65 -22.46 4.41
C ASP A 330 32.38 -21.68 4.02
N THR A 331 31.91 -21.90 2.79
CA THR A 331 30.68 -21.31 2.28
C THR A 331 29.43 -22.15 2.53
N VAL A 332 29.58 -23.38 3.03
CA VAL A 332 28.50 -24.38 3.11
C VAL A 332 28.15 -24.77 4.55
N HIS A 333 29.14 -25.16 5.37
CA HIS A 333 28.90 -25.87 6.62
C HIS A 333 29.04 -25.00 7.87
N PHE A 334 30.12 -24.22 7.99
CA PHE A 334 30.47 -23.53 9.24
C PHE A 334 30.50 -22.01 9.09
N ALA A 335 30.25 -21.33 10.21
CA ALA A 335 30.38 -19.89 10.36
C ALA A 335 31.14 -19.55 11.63
N VAL A 336 32.18 -18.73 11.50
CA VAL A 336 32.98 -18.24 12.62
C VAL A 336 32.33 -16.99 13.20
N LEU A 337 31.67 -17.14 14.35
CA LEU A 337 30.90 -16.06 14.97
C LEU A 337 31.80 -14.95 15.52
N THR A 338 32.99 -15.31 16.01
CA THR A 338 33.95 -14.40 16.61
C THR A 338 34.76 -13.59 15.59
N ARG A 339 34.62 -13.86 14.29
CA ARG A 339 35.34 -13.16 13.21
C ARG A 339 35.13 -11.65 13.22
N THR A 340 33.91 -11.20 13.54
CA THR A 340 33.53 -9.78 13.50
C THR A 340 33.31 -9.20 14.91
N THR A 341 33.69 -9.94 15.96
CA THR A 341 33.46 -9.52 17.34
C THR A 341 34.45 -8.43 17.73
N VAL A 342 33.94 -7.36 18.33
CA VAL A 342 34.76 -6.28 18.90
C VAL A 342 35.23 -6.72 20.29
N GLY A 343 36.52 -6.54 20.56
CA GLY A 343 37.14 -6.88 21.84
C GLY A 343 38.36 -7.76 21.66
N TYR A 344 38.73 -8.46 22.73
CA TYR A 344 39.80 -9.44 22.76
C TYR A 344 39.51 -10.44 23.87
N SER A 345 39.92 -11.69 23.70
CA SER A 345 39.80 -12.69 24.76
C SER A 345 41.07 -12.81 25.59
N TYR A 346 42.22 -12.37 25.05
CA TYR A 346 43.52 -12.42 25.74
C TYR A 346 44.06 -11.00 26.04
N PRO A 347 43.94 -10.49 27.28
CA PRO A 347 44.30 -9.12 27.62
C PRO A 347 45.77 -8.76 27.45
N ALA A 348 46.69 -9.71 27.60
CA ALA A 348 48.13 -9.43 27.55
C ALA A 348 48.58 -8.90 26.18
N THR A 349 48.06 -9.48 25.09
CA THR A 349 48.37 -9.04 23.71
C THR A 349 47.22 -8.26 23.07
N LYS A 350 46.05 -8.22 23.71
CA LYS A 350 44.78 -7.77 23.11
C LYS A 350 44.40 -8.59 21.87
N GLY A 351 44.80 -9.86 21.83
CA GLY A 351 44.43 -10.82 20.80
C GLY A 351 43.11 -11.52 21.10
N PHE A 352 42.44 -11.99 20.06
CA PHE A 352 41.21 -12.78 20.17
C PHE A 352 41.53 -14.23 19.79
N ILE A 353 41.77 -15.09 20.79
CA ILE A 353 42.22 -16.48 20.60
C ILE A 353 41.23 -17.51 21.14
N ASP A 354 40.18 -17.07 21.83
CA ASP A 354 39.07 -17.92 22.25
C ASP A 354 37.92 -17.72 21.28
N HIS A 355 37.46 -18.77 20.62
CA HIS A 355 36.55 -18.63 19.49
C HIS A 355 35.27 -19.44 19.62
N VAL A 356 34.24 -18.95 18.91
CA VAL A 356 32.96 -19.62 18.73
C VAL A 356 32.72 -19.83 17.25
N ILE A 357 32.67 -21.09 16.83
CA ILE A 357 32.35 -21.51 15.45
C ILE A 357 31.09 -22.36 15.52
N VAL A 358 30.14 -22.14 14.62
CA VAL A 358 28.89 -22.90 14.57
C VAL A 358 28.60 -23.42 13.18
N SER A 359 27.84 -24.51 13.10
CA SER A 359 27.24 -24.93 11.84
C SER A 359 26.21 -23.89 11.35
N LYS A 360 26.09 -23.70 10.03
CA LYS A 360 25.29 -22.60 9.45
C LYS A 360 23.79 -22.72 9.69
N ASP A 361 23.27 -23.91 9.99
CA ASP A 361 21.88 -24.12 10.40
C ASP A 361 21.55 -23.42 11.73
N LEU A 362 22.55 -23.08 12.55
CA LEU A 362 22.38 -22.35 13.80
C LEU A 362 22.35 -20.82 13.60
N LEU A 363 22.82 -20.29 12.46
CA LEU A 363 22.90 -18.84 12.22
C LEU A 363 21.55 -18.11 12.32
N PRO A 364 20.43 -18.63 11.78
CA PRO A 364 19.14 -17.94 11.88
C PRO A 364 18.62 -17.78 13.32
N TRP A 365 19.11 -18.61 14.25
CA TRP A 365 18.75 -18.60 15.67
C TRP A 365 19.70 -17.74 16.51
N LEU A 366 20.85 -17.33 15.95
CA LEU A 366 21.80 -16.47 16.63
C LEU A 366 21.18 -15.09 16.88
N LEU A 367 21.25 -14.63 18.12
CA LEU A 367 20.84 -13.29 18.46
C LEU A 367 21.90 -12.29 17.98
N GLY A 368 21.52 -11.39 17.08
CA GLY A 368 22.41 -10.35 16.56
C GLY A 368 23.03 -9.51 17.67
N GLY A 369 24.34 -9.27 17.58
CA GLY A 369 25.10 -8.53 18.60
C GLY A 369 25.34 -9.29 19.92
N SER A 370 24.93 -10.57 20.02
CA SER A 370 25.11 -11.35 21.25
C SER A 370 26.52 -11.89 21.45
N VAL A 371 27.27 -12.07 20.36
CA VAL A 371 28.64 -12.60 20.37
C VAL A 371 29.58 -11.56 20.96
N ARG A 372 30.07 -11.79 22.18
CA ARG A 372 30.85 -10.81 22.92
C ARG A 372 31.81 -11.46 23.90
N THR A 373 32.84 -10.71 24.27
CA THR A 373 33.68 -11.01 25.42
C THR A 373 33.02 -10.52 26.71
N GLU A 374 32.92 -11.38 27.72
CA GLU A 374 32.57 -10.98 29.08
C GLU A 374 33.79 -10.34 29.76
N ASP A 375 33.76 -9.02 29.96
CA ASP A 375 34.89 -8.31 30.58
C ASP A 375 34.84 -8.40 32.11
N ALA A 376 35.25 -9.56 32.64
CA ALA A 376 35.26 -9.87 34.07
C ALA A 376 36.08 -8.90 34.92
N ARG A 377 37.05 -8.19 34.33
CA ARG A 377 37.87 -7.17 35.00
C ARG A 377 37.04 -6.00 35.54
N LYS A 378 35.85 -5.78 34.98
CA LYS A 378 34.93 -4.72 35.44
C LYS A 378 34.35 -4.99 36.83
N TYR A 379 34.34 -6.24 37.28
CA TYR A 379 33.70 -6.63 38.54
C TYR A 379 34.54 -7.58 39.41
N VAL A 380 35.63 -8.14 38.89
CA VAL A 380 36.63 -8.89 39.67
C VAL A 380 37.90 -8.05 39.76
N THR A 381 38.24 -7.61 40.97
CA THR A 381 39.46 -6.85 41.25
C THR A 381 40.70 -7.70 40.95
N ASN A 382 41.68 -7.13 40.23
CA ASN A 382 42.92 -7.81 39.86
C ASN A 382 42.69 -9.14 39.12
N TYR A 383 41.65 -9.20 38.29
CA TYR A 383 41.22 -10.42 37.60
C TYR A 383 42.36 -11.21 36.94
N THR A 384 43.23 -10.54 36.15
CA THR A 384 44.30 -11.19 35.36
C THR A 384 45.44 -11.77 36.20
N THR A 385 45.44 -11.59 37.52
CA THR A 385 46.44 -12.17 38.42
C THR A 385 45.81 -13.03 39.52
N THR A 386 44.47 -13.10 39.57
CA THR A 386 43.72 -13.77 40.65
C THR A 386 42.65 -14.73 40.13
N THR A 387 42.47 -14.81 38.81
CA THR A 387 41.35 -15.56 38.20
C THR A 387 41.77 -16.28 36.94
N SER A 388 42.08 -15.53 35.88
CA SER A 388 42.51 -16.06 34.58
C SER A 388 43.11 -14.92 33.74
N ASP A 389 44.08 -15.23 32.91
CA ASP A 389 44.61 -14.36 31.87
C ASP A 389 43.78 -14.38 30.58
N HIS A 390 42.67 -15.13 30.53
CA HIS A 390 41.67 -15.09 29.47
C HIS A 390 40.36 -14.45 29.94
N LEU A 391 39.63 -13.84 29.03
CA LEU A 391 38.27 -13.36 29.22
C LEU A 391 37.29 -14.33 28.51
N PRO A 392 36.18 -14.72 29.15
CA PRO A 392 35.20 -15.59 28.51
C PRO A 392 34.59 -14.97 27.25
N VAL A 393 34.25 -15.81 26.28
CA VAL A 393 33.55 -15.40 25.06
C VAL A 393 32.22 -16.15 24.98
N THR A 394 31.13 -15.40 24.79
CA THR A 394 29.75 -15.91 24.81
C THR A 394 29.05 -15.67 23.47
N ALA A 395 28.19 -16.59 23.07
CA ALA A 395 27.19 -16.43 22.00
C ALA A 395 25.82 -16.88 22.50
N ARG A 396 24.75 -16.25 22.00
CA ARG A 396 23.37 -16.49 22.49
C ARG A 396 22.43 -16.84 21.35
N PHE A 397 21.69 -17.92 21.51
CA PHE A 397 20.71 -18.43 20.55
C PHE A 397 19.30 -18.31 21.13
N MET A 398 18.30 -18.14 20.29
CA MET A 398 16.90 -18.20 20.71
C MET A 398 16.16 -19.12 19.75
N PHE A 399 15.73 -20.28 20.25
CA PHE A 399 15.11 -21.33 19.44
C PHE A 399 13.59 -21.22 19.40
N VAL A 400 13.02 -20.10 19.85
CA VAL A 400 11.60 -19.78 19.71
C VAL A 400 11.35 -18.77 18.58
N PRO A 401 10.26 -18.92 17.79
CA PRO A 401 9.92 -17.96 16.76
C PRO A 401 9.71 -16.54 17.31
N ARG A 402 10.40 -15.56 16.74
CA ARG A 402 10.34 -14.14 17.12
C ARG A 402 9.00 -13.50 16.74
N PRO A 403 8.38 -12.67 17.59
CA PRO A 403 7.24 -11.90 17.12
C PRO A 403 7.66 -10.93 16.02
N GLN A 404 6.71 -10.65 15.13
CA GLN A 404 6.88 -9.71 14.03
C GLN A 404 5.61 -8.87 13.86
N LYS A 405 5.76 -7.73 13.19
CA LYS A 405 4.67 -6.79 12.89
C LYS A 405 4.60 -6.51 11.39
N ILE A 406 3.40 -6.20 10.91
CA ILE A 406 3.17 -5.72 9.56
C ILE A 406 3.12 -4.19 9.60
N THR A 407 3.85 -3.55 8.69
CA THR A 407 3.75 -2.12 8.40
C THR A 407 3.07 -1.97 7.05
N THR A 408 1.89 -1.34 7.06
CA THR A 408 1.11 -1.08 5.85
C THR A 408 1.51 0.26 5.21
N PRO A 409 1.46 0.37 3.87
CA PRO A 409 1.69 1.63 3.17
C PRO A 409 0.46 2.53 3.28
N SER A 410 0.60 3.81 2.93
CA SER A 410 -0.56 4.64 2.64
C SER A 410 -1.22 4.17 1.34
N PHE A 411 -2.55 4.13 1.34
CA PHE A 411 -3.32 3.81 0.14
C PHE A 411 -3.65 5.11 -0.60
N PRO A 412 -3.31 5.24 -1.89
CA PRO A 412 -3.56 6.47 -2.64
C PRO A 412 -5.08 6.72 -2.78
N PRO A 413 -5.54 7.98 -2.83
CA PRO A 413 -6.91 8.29 -3.19
C PRO A 413 -7.27 7.61 -4.52
N THR A 414 -8.35 6.83 -4.51
CA THR A 414 -8.71 5.94 -5.62
C THR A 414 -10.17 6.16 -6.01
N THR A 415 -10.44 6.18 -7.30
CA THR A 415 -11.76 6.38 -7.92
C THR A 415 -12.07 5.21 -8.86
N TYR A 416 -13.36 4.94 -9.07
CA TYR A 416 -13.78 4.00 -10.12
C TYR A 416 -13.22 4.41 -11.49
N GLY A 417 -12.67 3.43 -12.23
CA GLY A 417 -12.06 3.65 -13.55
C GLY A 417 -10.56 3.98 -13.52
N ASP A 418 -9.95 4.13 -12.33
CA ASP A 418 -8.50 4.30 -12.21
C ASP A 418 -7.75 3.08 -12.76
N LEU A 419 -6.59 3.34 -13.38
CA LEU A 419 -5.69 2.28 -13.85
C LEU A 419 -5.15 1.45 -12.68
N PRO A 420 -4.81 0.16 -12.90
CA PRO A 420 -4.21 -0.67 -11.86
C PRO A 420 -2.92 -0.06 -11.31
N PHE A 421 -2.74 -0.14 -10.00
CA PHE A 421 -1.55 0.35 -9.30
C PHE A 421 -1.05 -0.67 -8.28
N ARG A 422 0.24 -0.59 -7.93
CA ARG A 422 0.87 -1.49 -6.96
C ARG A 422 0.72 -0.99 -5.53
N ILE A 423 0.65 -1.91 -4.60
CA ILE A 423 0.73 -1.66 -3.16
C ILE A 423 1.80 -2.57 -2.55
N GLU A 424 2.58 -2.06 -1.60
CA GLU A 424 3.67 -2.80 -0.94
C GLU A 424 3.50 -2.75 0.57
N ALA A 425 3.51 -3.90 1.24
CA ALA A 425 3.53 -3.99 2.69
C ALA A 425 4.75 -4.75 3.16
N ASN A 426 5.29 -4.33 4.30
CA ASN A 426 6.52 -4.89 4.85
C ASN A 426 6.23 -5.58 6.18
N ALA A 427 6.79 -6.76 6.39
CA ALA A 427 6.87 -7.37 7.72
C ALA A 427 8.22 -7.03 8.36
N SER A 428 8.27 -6.80 9.67
CA SER A 428 9.51 -6.55 10.40
C SER A 428 10.50 -7.72 10.35
N SER A 429 10.05 -8.90 9.91
CA SER A 429 10.87 -10.10 9.65
C SER A 429 11.54 -10.10 8.27
N GLY A 430 11.11 -9.23 7.35
CA GLY A 430 11.44 -9.31 5.93
C GLY A 430 10.67 -10.38 5.15
N LEU A 431 9.75 -11.12 5.79
CA LEU A 431 8.91 -12.11 5.10
C LEU A 431 7.84 -11.43 4.24
N PRO A 432 7.45 -12.04 3.09
CA PRO A 432 6.45 -11.48 2.19
C PRO A 432 5.08 -11.40 2.86
N VAL A 433 4.39 -10.27 2.68
CA VAL A 433 3.04 -10.03 3.21
C VAL A 433 1.99 -10.42 2.18
N SER A 434 1.00 -11.22 2.58
CA SER A 434 -0.14 -11.55 1.73
C SER A 434 -1.25 -10.52 1.91
N ILE A 435 -1.71 -9.94 0.80
CA ILE A 435 -2.75 -8.90 0.77
C ILE A 435 -4.00 -9.47 0.11
N THR A 436 -5.12 -9.48 0.85
CA THR A 436 -6.39 -10.02 0.38
C THR A 436 -7.48 -8.97 0.46
N SER A 437 -8.28 -8.84 -0.59
CA SER A 437 -9.51 -8.06 -0.56
C SER A 437 -10.65 -8.89 0.03
N LEU A 438 -11.35 -8.34 1.02
CA LEU A 438 -12.54 -8.97 1.60
C LEU A 438 -13.82 -8.66 0.79
N ASP A 439 -13.73 -7.80 -0.23
CA ASP A 439 -14.81 -7.55 -1.21
C ASP A 439 -14.23 -7.54 -2.63
N THR A 440 -14.23 -8.71 -3.25
CA THR A 440 -13.72 -8.91 -4.61
C THR A 440 -14.65 -8.38 -5.71
N ALA A 441 -15.90 -8.04 -5.38
CA ALA A 441 -16.81 -7.39 -6.33
C ALA A 441 -16.39 -5.94 -6.59
N ARG A 442 -15.79 -5.27 -5.59
CA ARG A 442 -15.33 -3.88 -5.69
C ARG A 442 -13.84 -3.73 -5.95
N LEU A 443 -13.01 -4.62 -5.43
CA LEU A 443 -11.55 -4.52 -5.58
C LEU A 443 -10.90 -5.91 -5.56
N ILE A 444 -10.03 -6.18 -6.53
CA ILE A 444 -9.24 -7.43 -6.57
C ILE A 444 -7.74 -7.12 -6.50
N ILE A 445 -7.01 -7.97 -5.78
CA ILE A 445 -5.54 -7.96 -5.75
C ILE A 445 -5.01 -9.09 -6.64
N ARG A 446 -4.08 -8.79 -7.56
CA ARG A 446 -3.33 -9.81 -8.32
C ARG A 446 -1.87 -9.38 -8.41
N HIS A 447 -0.93 -10.23 -7.97
CA HIS A 447 0.52 -9.93 -7.98
C HIS A 447 0.82 -8.53 -7.44
N ASP A 448 0.26 -8.21 -6.27
CA ASP A 448 0.37 -6.92 -5.57
C ASP A 448 -0.20 -5.70 -6.31
N SER A 449 -0.92 -5.93 -7.41
CA SER A 449 -1.62 -4.89 -8.17
C SER A 449 -3.09 -4.86 -7.82
N VAL A 450 -3.58 -3.66 -7.53
CA VAL A 450 -4.98 -3.34 -7.21
C VAL A 450 -5.75 -3.13 -8.51
N PHE A 451 -6.89 -3.81 -8.63
CA PHE A 451 -7.84 -3.64 -9.73
C PHE A 451 -9.19 -3.18 -9.17
N VAL A 452 -9.56 -1.94 -9.46
CA VAL A 452 -10.84 -1.35 -9.05
C VAL A 452 -11.97 -1.85 -9.96
N ARG A 453 -13.05 -2.32 -9.35
CA ARG A 453 -14.25 -2.84 -10.04
C ARG A 453 -15.54 -2.13 -9.65
N GLY A 454 -15.55 -1.40 -8.55
CA GLY A 454 -16.68 -0.58 -8.13
C GLY A 454 -16.32 0.42 -7.04
N ALA A 455 -17.10 1.48 -6.92
CA ALA A 455 -16.96 2.47 -5.86
C ALA A 455 -17.57 1.98 -4.53
N GLY A 456 -17.18 2.63 -3.43
CA GLY A 456 -17.58 2.30 -2.06
C GLY A 456 -16.41 1.84 -1.19
N SER A 457 -16.73 1.38 0.02
CA SER A 457 -15.72 0.94 0.98
C SER A 457 -15.37 -0.54 0.80
N VAL A 458 -14.08 -0.87 0.85
CA VAL A 458 -13.55 -2.24 0.84
C VAL A 458 -12.51 -2.42 1.94
N THR A 459 -12.57 -3.54 2.64
CA THR A 459 -11.53 -3.91 3.61
C THR A 459 -10.44 -4.73 2.93
N LEU A 460 -9.20 -4.28 3.06
CA LEU A 460 -8.01 -5.06 2.70
C LEU A 460 -7.41 -5.67 3.96
N ARG A 461 -7.13 -6.97 3.92
CA ARG A 461 -6.47 -7.71 4.99
C ARG A 461 -5.03 -8.03 4.60
N TYR A 462 -4.09 -7.62 5.44
CA TYR A 462 -2.66 -7.91 5.34
C TYR A 462 -2.32 -9.00 6.35
N SER A 463 -1.66 -10.05 5.90
CA SER A 463 -1.32 -11.20 6.73
C SER A 463 0.11 -11.67 6.50
N GLN A 464 0.76 -12.12 7.58
CA GLN A 464 2.06 -12.78 7.52
C GLN A 464 2.05 -13.98 8.47
N SER A 465 2.20 -15.19 7.92
CA SER A 465 2.07 -16.45 8.66
C SER A 465 3.24 -16.76 9.59
N GLY A 466 4.35 -16.06 9.46
CA GLY A 466 5.60 -16.44 10.10
C GLY A 466 6.28 -17.62 9.42
N ASN A 467 7.31 -18.13 10.10
CA ASN A 467 8.06 -19.33 9.78
C ASN A 467 8.68 -19.89 11.08
N GLN A 468 9.62 -20.83 10.98
CA GLN A 468 10.29 -21.39 12.17
C GLN A 468 11.07 -20.35 13.00
N PHE A 469 11.43 -19.19 12.44
CA PHE A 469 12.18 -18.12 13.11
C PHE A 469 11.34 -16.94 13.56
N TYR A 470 10.12 -16.81 13.04
CA TYR A 470 9.21 -15.71 13.30
C TYR A 470 7.79 -16.23 13.52
N ALA A 471 7.18 -15.88 14.64
CA ALA A 471 5.77 -16.17 14.91
C ALA A 471 4.88 -15.47 13.87
N PRO A 472 3.63 -15.93 13.62
CA PRO A 472 2.68 -15.22 12.80
C PRO A 472 2.50 -13.76 13.27
N ALA A 473 2.45 -12.82 12.33
CA ALA A 473 2.13 -11.43 12.65
C ALA A 473 0.62 -11.27 12.89
N GLU A 474 0.24 -10.37 13.77
CA GLU A 474 -1.16 -9.94 13.88
C GLU A 474 -1.62 -9.34 12.54
N ALA A 475 -2.75 -9.82 12.02
CA ALA A 475 -3.27 -9.35 10.75
C ALA A 475 -3.72 -7.90 10.86
N VAL A 476 -3.38 -7.08 9.86
CA VAL A 476 -3.79 -5.68 9.79
C VAL A 476 -4.92 -5.56 8.76
N GLU A 477 -6.03 -4.97 9.17
CA GLU A 477 -7.14 -4.65 8.27
C GLU A 477 -7.25 -3.14 8.09
N ILE A 478 -7.31 -2.69 6.84
CA ILE A 478 -7.53 -1.28 6.50
C ILE A 478 -8.78 -1.15 5.65
N ILE A 479 -9.57 -0.13 5.92
CA ILE A 479 -10.72 0.24 5.10
C ILE A 479 -10.26 1.24 4.04
N ILE A 480 -10.49 0.89 2.79
CA ILE A 480 -10.25 1.73 1.63
C ILE A 480 -11.58 2.27 1.12
N VAL A 481 -11.66 3.57 0.88
CA VAL A 481 -12.82 4.21 0.27
C VAL A 481 -12.51 4.51 -1.19
N ILE A 482 -13.21 3.84 -2.10
CA ILE A 482 -13.13 4.07 -3.53
C ILE A 482 -14.18 5.10 -3.91
N GLY A 483 -13.74 6.25 -4.42
CA GLY A 483 -14.61 7.32 -4.88
C GLY A 483 -15.40 6.95 -6.14
N GLN A 484 -16.56 7.60 -6.31
CA GLN A 484 -17.29 7.55 -7.57
C GLN A 484 -16.62 8.43 -8.63
N ALA A 485 -16.61 7.94 -9.88
CA ALA A 485 -16.10 8.66 -11.04
C ALA A 485 -17.01 9.84 -11.41
N SER A 486 -16.42 10.96 -11.83
CA SER A 486 -17.18 12.03 -12.46
C SER A 486 -17.56 11.64 -13.89
N GLN A 487 -18.71 12.10 -14.36
CA GLN A 487 -19.15 11.89 -15.74
C GLN A 487 -19.63 13.20 -16.36
N GLN A 488 -19.65 13.24 -17.68
CA GLN A 488 -20.10 14.39 -18.46
C GLN A 488 -21.39 14.06 -19.22
N LEU A 489 -22.29 15.04 -19.31
CA LEU A 489 -23.53 14.99 -20.09
C LEU A 489 -23.37 15.88 -21.32
N GLN A 490 -23.62 15.32 -22.50
CA GLN A 490 -23.59 16.04 -23.77
C GLN A 490 -24.98 16.02 -24.42
N VAL A 491 -25.52 17.20 -24.69
CA VAL A 491 -26.82 17.36 -25.37
C VAL A 491 -26.65 18.29 -26.57
N PRO A 492 -26.85 17.82 -27.81
CA PRO A 492 -26.83 18.70 -28.98
C PRO A 492 -27.88 19.82 -28.89
N PRO A 493 -27.68 20.97 -29.56
CA PRO A 493 -28.72 21.97 -29.74
C PRO A 493 -29.97 21.36 -30.39
N ILE A 494 -31.15 21.80 -29.96
CA ILE A 494 -32.42 21.41 -30.60
C ILE A 494 -32.75 22.50 -31.62
N THR A 495 -32.90 22.11 -32.89
CA THR A 495 -33.36 23.02 -33.95
C THR A 495 -34.83 23.36 -33.73
N ASP A 496 -35.23 24.59 -34.04
CA ASP A 496 -36.64 24.98 -34.07
C ASP A 496 -37.50 24.00 -34.86
N LYS A 497 -38.73 23.81 -34.39
CA LYS A 497 -39.75 22.95 -34.98
C LYS A 497 -40.99 23.76 -35.32
N THR A 498 -41.90 23.20 -36.09
CA THR A 498 -43.23 23.78 -36.36
C THR A 498 -44.28 22.90 -35.69
N ILE A 499 -45.35 23.50 -35.17
CA ILE A 499 -46.45 22.71 -34.63
C ILE A 499 -47.06 21.81 -35.72
N GLY A 500 -47.24 20.52 -35.40
CA GLY A 500 -47.62 19.49 -36.37
C GLY A 500 -46.45 18.71 -36.98
N ASP A 501 -45.20 19.11 -36.71
CA ASP A 501 -44.03 18.26 -36.98
C ASP A 501 -44.16 16.93 -36.23
N ALA A 502 -43.63 15.85 -36.84
CA ALA A 502 -43.62 14.53 -36.22
C ALA A 502 -42.78 14.52 -34.92
N ASP A 503 -43.17 13.64 -34.00
CA ASP A 503 -42.42 13.33 -32.78
C ASP A 503 -40.95 13.02 -33.10
N PHE A 504 -40.03 13.59 -32.32
CA PHE A 504 -38.59 13.49 -32.58
C PHE A 504 -37.79 13.13 -31.34
N SER A 505 -36.57 12.63 -31.52
CA SER A 505 -35.63 12.32 -30.44
C SER A 505 -34.47 13.32 -30.40
N VAL A 506 -33.84 13.45 -29.23
CA VAL A 506 -32.59 14.21 -29.05
C VAL A 506 -31.52 13.22 -28.61
N PRO A 507 -30.42 13.06 -29.36
CA PRO A 507 -29.37 12.08 -29.05
C PRO A 507 -28.45 12.61 -27.94
N ALA A 508 -28.98 12.71 -26.72
CA ALA A 508 -28.20 13.05 -25.53
C ALA A 508 -27.34 11.86 -25.09
N THR A 509 -26.06 12.10 -24.82
CA THR A 509 -25.08 11.06 -24.44
C THR A 509 -24.38 11.43 -23.13
N THR A 510 -23.82 10.43 -22.47
CA THR A 510 -23.02 10.60 -21.24
C THR A 510 -21.70 9.88 -21.41
N SER A 511 -20.64 10.38 -20.77
CA SER A 511 -19.31 9.74 -20.82
C SER A 511 -19.25 8.38 -20.09
N SER A 512 -20.27 8.07 -19.29
CA SER A 512 -20.46 6.80 -18.57
C SER A 512 -21.38 5.83 -19.31
N GLU A 513 -21.95 6.25 -20.44
CA GLU A 513 -23.01 5.54 -21.18
C GLU A 513 -24.32 5.34 -20.39
N LEU A 514 -24.45 5.93 -19.19
CA LEU A 514 -25.67 5.89 -18.41
C LEU A 514 -26.80 6.65 -19.13
N LYS A 515 -27.99 6.08 -19.07
CA LYS A 515 -29.20 6.62 -19.72
C LYS A 515 -29.52 8.03 -19.22
N VAL A 516 -29.77 8.94 -20.15
CA VAL A 516 -30.22 10.32 -19.88
C VAL A 516 -31.72 10.34 -19.62
N VAL A 517 -32.14 11.14 -18.64
CA VAL A 517 -33.54 11.42 -18.31
C VAL A 517 -33.93 12.79 -18.85
N MET A 518 -35.06 12.89 -19.53
CA MET A 518 -35.61 14.13 -20.06
C MET A 518 -36.87 14.53 -19.31
N LYS A 519 -37.01 15.84 -19.05
CA LYS A 519 -38.23 16.42 -18.49
C LYS A 519 -38.54 17.74 -19.18
N ALA A 520 -39.79 17.90 -19.64
CA ALA A 520 -40.27 19.18 -20.13
C ALA A 520 -40.34 20.18 -18.96
N ILE A 521 -39.77 21.37 -19.16
CA ILE A 521 -39.93 22.50 -18.24
C ILE A 521 -41.17 23.31 -18.62
N THR A 522 -41.40 23.48 -19.92
CA THR A 522 -42.59 24.16 -20.47
C THR A 522 -43.71 23.16 -20.76
N ASN A 523 -44.95 23.65 -20.81
CA ASN A 523 -46.16 22.84 -21.02
C ASN A 523 -46.50 22.57 -22.50
N ASN A 524 -45.84 23.27 -23.43
CA ASN A 524 -46.01 23.13 -24.87
C ASN A 524 -45.24 21.93 -25.50
N VAL A 525 -44.67 21.07 -24.65
CA VAL A 525 -43.98 19.84 -25.01
C VAL A 525 -44.36 18.72 -24.05
N LEU A 526 -44.58 17.51 -24.58
CA LEU A 526 -44.72 16.28 -23.82
C LEU A 526 -43.56 15.33 -24.10
N ILE A 527 -43.02 14.69 -23.04
CA ILE A 527 -42.03 13.61 -23.17
C ILE A 527 -42.77 12.28 -23.14
N MET A 528 -42.77 11.58 -24.27
CA MET A 528 -43.46 10.31 -24.45
C MET A 528 -42.69 9.15 -23.79
N PRO A 529 -43.32 8.00 -23.46
CA PRO A 529 -42.65 6.87 -22.79
C PRO A 529 -41.45 6.28 -23.54
N ASN A 530 -41.42 6.44 -24.86
CA ASN A 530 -40.31 6.04 -25.73
C ASN A 530 -39.23 7.12 -25.88
N ASN A 531 -39.24 8.16 -25.04
CA ASN A 531 -38.34 9.32 -25.10
C ASN A 531 -38.48 10.19 -26.35
N LEU A 532 -39.58 10.08 -27.11
CA LEU A 532 -39.89 11.05 -28.15
C LEU A 532 -40.50 12.33 -27.54
N ILE A 533 -40.22 13.44 -28.19
CA ILE A 533 -40.70 14.77 -27.86
C ILE A 533 -41.90 15.07 -28.76
N HIS A 534 -43.08 15.21 -28.14
CA HIS A 534 -44.31 15.58 -28.82
C HIS A 534 -44.61 17.08 -28.61
N LEU A 535 -44.96 17.77 -29.69
CA LEU A 535 -45.22 19.22 -29.69
C LEU A 535 -46.73 19.45 -29.53
N THR A 536 -47.14 20.19 -28.50
CA THR A 536 -48.57 20.41 -28.23
C THR A 536 -49.04 21.81 -28.60
N GLU A 537 -48.21 22.84 -28.43
CA GLU A 537 -48.56 24.23 -28.71
C GLU A 537 -47.37 25.03 -29.27
N ALA A 538 -47.64 26.10 -30.02
CA ALA A 538 -46.59 27.01 -30.49
C ALA A 538 -46.04 27.89 -29.35
N GLY A 539 -44.78 28.29 -29.46
CA GLY A 539 -44.08 29.14 -28.48
C GLY A 539 -42.68 28.62 -28.12
N PRO A 540 -41.93 29.33 -27.25
CA PRO A 540 -40.63 28.88 -26.78
C PRO A 540 -40.79 27.63 -25.90
N ALA A 541 -40.04 26.58 -26.20
CA ALA A 541 -40.04 25.34 -25.45
C ALA A 541 -38.70 25.15 -24.73
N THR A 542 -38.73 24.56 -23.53
CA THR A 542 -37.51 24.23 -22.79
C THR A 542 -37.60 22.83 -22.18
N ILE A 543 -36.54 22.04 -22.35
CA ILE A 543 -36.39 20.68 -21.83
C ILE A 543 -35.11 20.64 -20.98
N ILE A 544 -35.19 19.98 -19.82
CA ILE A 544 -34.01 19.66 -19.00
C ILE A 544 -33.62 18.19 -19.19
N PHE A 545 -32.33 17.98 -19.35
CA PHE A 545 -31.68 16.69 -19.47
C PHE A 545 -30.85 16.48 -18.21
N SER A 546 -31.07 15.35 -17.52
CA SER A 546 -30.33 15.00 -16.32
C SER A 546 -29.80 13.57 -16.39
N GLN A 547 -28.70 13.34 -15.69
CA GLN A 547 -28.17 12.01 -15.42
C GLN A 547 -27.86 11.97 -13.91
N PRO A 548 -28.54 11.11 -13.12
CA PRO A 548 -28.47 11.12 -11.66
C PRO A 548 -27.28 10.36 -11.04
N GLY A 549 -26.37 9.81 -11.83
CA GLY A 549 -25.31 8.90 -11.41
C GLY A 549 -25.80 7.47 -11.24
N ASP A 550 -24.95 6.64 -10.66
CA ASP A 550 -25.27 5.29 -10.18
C ASP A 550 -24.36 4.93 -8.99
N SER A 551 -24.12 3.64 -8.72
CA SER A 551 -23.19 3.23 -7.65
C SER A 551 -21.74 3.62 -7.92
N ASN A 552 -21.32 3.78 -9.18
CA ASN A 552 -19.94 3.98 -9.59
C ASN A 552 -19.65 5.40 -10.12
N TYR A 553 -20.66 6.10 -10.60
CA TYR A 553 -20.53 7.45 -11.15
C TYR A 553 -21.35 8.47 -10.36
N LYS A 554 -20.77 9.66 -10.16
CA LYS A 554 -21.46 10.83 -9.61
C LYS A 554 -22.52 11.35 -10.60
N PRO A 555 -23.57 12.06 -10.13
CA PRO A 555 -24.50 12.74 -11.02
C PRO A 555 -23.78 13.66 -12.02
N ALA A 556 -24.22 13.65 -13.28
CA ALA A 556 -23.74 14.63 -14.27
C ALA A 556 -24.40 15.99 -14.02
N VAL A 557 -23.72 17.08 -14.40
CA VAL A 557 -24.33 18.41 -14.42
C VAL A 557 -25.48 18.40 -15.42
N SER A 558 -26.69 18.72 -14.95
CA SER A 558 -27.88 18.76 -15.80
C SER A 558 -27.80 19.89 -16.82
N MET A 559 -28.38 19.68 -18.00
CA MET A 559 -28.29 20.61 -19.13
C MET A 559 -29.68 20.94 -19.65
N THR A 560 -29.96 22.22 -19.89
CA THR A 560 -31.21 22.66 -20.52
C THR A 560 -31.00 22.95 -22.00
N ARG A 561 -32.04 22.67 -22.79
CA ARG A 561 -32.13 23.08 -24.19
C ARG A 561 -33.45 23.77 -24.43
N SER A 562 -33.35 24.93 -25.07
CA SER A 562 -34.50 25.72 -25.50
C SER A 562 -34.50 25.80 -27.02
N PHE A 563 -35.68 25.77 -27.61
CA PHE A 563 -35.91 25.88 -29.05
C PHE A 563 -37.29 26.49 -29.29
N CYS A 564 -37.54 27.01 -30.49
CA CYS A 564 -38.84 27.52 -30.84
C CYS A 564 -39.74 26.45 -31.47
N ILE A 565 -40.99 26.38 -31.00
CA ILE A 565 -42.10 25.71 -31.70
C ILE A 565 -42.85 26.80 -32.47
N LYS A 566 -42.60 26.89 -33.77
CA LYS A 566 -43.17 27.89 -34.66
C LYS A 566 -44.66 27.59 -34.89
N PRO A 567 -45.54 28.62 -34.90
CA PRO A 567 -46.90 28.45 -35.39
C PRO A 567 -46.88 28.06 -36.88
N PRO A 568 -47.96 27.43 -37.40
CA PRO A 568 -47.98 27.04 -38.80
C PRO A 568 -47.96 28.31 -39.68
N PRO A 569 -47.45 28.22 -40.93
CA PRO A 569 -47.51 29.33 -41.87
C PRO A 569 -48.96 29.82 -42.00
N PRO A 570 -49.26 31.11 -41.78
CA PRO A 570 -50.63 31.56 -41.92
C PRO A 570 -51.06 31.48 -43.39
N LYS A 571 -52.35 31.28 -43.62
CA LYS A 571 -52.97 31.31 -44.95
C LYS A 571 -53.73 32.61 -45.11
N ILE A 572 -53.57 33.27 -46.25
CA ILE A 572 -54.29 34.50 -46.59
C ILE A 572 -55.55 34.12 -47.39
N THR A 573 -56.69 34.69 -47.00
CA THR A 573 -57.94 34.64 -47.76
C THR A 573 -58.43 36.07 -47.97
N ALA A 574 -59.19 36.34 -49.04
CA ALA A 574 -59.75 37.66 -49.31
C ALA A 574 -61.28 37.59 -49.37
N GLN A 575 -61.94 38.59 -48.79
CA GLN A 575 -63.37 38.85 -48.97
C GLN A 575 -63.55 40.24 -49.60
N THR A 576 -64.45 40.34 -50.58
CA THR A 576 -64.80 41.61 -51.23
C THR A 576 -65.99 42.24 -50.51
N ASN A 577 -65.78 43.38 -49.86
CA ASN A 577 -66.86 44.14 -49.23
C ASN A 577 -67.12 45.42 -50.04
N HIS A 578 -67.57 45.25 -51.29
CA HIS A 578 -67.78 46.33 -52.28
C HIS A 578 -66.48 47.05 -52.70
N ALA A 579 -66.30 47.28 -54.01
CA ALA A 579 -65.16 48.05 -54.51
C ALA A 579 -65.17 49.47 -53.90
N PRO A 580 -64.02 50.05 -53.47
CA PRO A 580 -62.64 49.61 -53.72
C PRO A 580 -61.90 49.01 -52.50
N GLU A 581 -62.59 48.43 -51.50
CA GLU A 581 -61.98 47.94 -50.25
C GLU A 581 -61.86 46.40 -50.19
N PHE A 582 -60.64 45.89 -50.02
CA PHE A 582 -60.38 44.44 -49.86
C PHE A 582 -59.97 44.11 -48.44
N VAL A 583 -60.61 43.08 -47.88
CA VAL A 583 -60.32 42.58 -46.55
C VAL A 583 -59.54 41.28 -46.69
N LEU A 584 -58.23 41.33 -46.40
CA LEU A 584 -57.37 40.15 -46.32
C LEU A 584 -57.42 39.60 -44.90
N THR A 585 -57.68 38.30 -44.76
CA THR A 585 -57.77 37.62 -43.47
C THR A 585 -56.70 36.55 -43.38
N SER A 586 -55.89 36.62 -42.31
CA SER A 586 -54.90 35.62 -41.94
C SER A 586 -55.56 34.48 -41.15
N SER A 587 -55.16 33.24 -41.41
CA SER A 587 -55.59 32.09 -40.62
C SER A 587 -55.02 32.07 -39.21
N ALA A 588 -54.00 32.88 -38.90
CA ALA A 588 -53.49 33.03 -37.54
C ALA A 588 -54.33 34.05 -36.78
N LEU A 589 -54.87 33.64 -35.62
CA LEU A 589 -55.80 34.46 -34.83
C LEU A 589 -55.11 35.62 -34.10
N ALA A 590 -53.80 35.54 -33.87
CA ALA A 590 -53.02 36.53 -33.14
C ALA A 590 -51.55 36.53 -33.58
N GLY A 591 -50.82 37.58 -33.19
CA GLY A 591 -49.38 37.70 -33.46
C GLY A 591 -49.02 37.93 -34.92
N ASN A 592 -49.97 38.41 -35.73
CA ASN A 592 -49.73 38.65 -37.15
C ASN A 592 -48.76 39.82 -37.35
N GLN A 593 -48.03 39.79 -38.45
CA GLN A 593 -47.39 40.95 -39.06
C GLN A 593 -47.55 40.82 -40.57
N TRP A 594 -48.24 41.78 -41.19
CA TRP A 594 -48.44 41.80 -42.63
C TRP A 594 -47.30 42.51 -43.34
N TYR A 595 -47.03 42.06 -44.57
CA TYR A 595 -45.99 42.57 -45.44
C TYR A 595 -46.57 42.87 -46.81
N PHE A 596 -46.15 43.99 -47.40
CA PHE A 596 -46.43 44.35 -48.78
C PHE A 596 -45.13 44.35 -49.57
N ARG A 597 -45.04 43.52 -50.61
CA ARG A 597 -43.83 43.37 -51.44
C ARG A 597 -42.56 43.15 -50.61
N GLY A 598 -42.66 42.34 -49.54
CA GLY A 598 -41.56 42.02 -48.63
C GLY A 598 -41.26 43.06 -47.55
N THR A 599 -41.92 44.22 -47.53
CA THR A 599 -41.74 45.25 -46.49
C THR A 599 -42.83 45.16 -45.43
N PRO A 600 -42.50 45.15 -44.12
CA PRO A 600 -43.51 45.10 -43.07
C PRO A 600 -44.40 46.34 -43.10
N ILE A 601 -45.71 46.13 -43.09
CA ILE A 601 -46.68 47.21 -43.00
C ILE A 601 -46.77 47.63 -41.52
N ALA A 602 -46.35 48.86 -41.21
CA ALA A 602 -46.28 49.35 -39.84
C ALA A 602 -47.67 49.27 -39.16
N GLY A 603 -47.72 48.65 -37.98
CA GLY A 603 -48.95 48.50 -37.18
C GLY A 603 -49.95 47.46 -37.69
N ALA A 604 -49.70 46.82 -38.83
CA ALA A 604 -50.58 45.78 -39.38
C ALA A 604 -50.35 44.44 -38.67
N THR A 605 -50.84 44.32 -37.45
CA THR A 605 -50.68 43.13 -36.60
C THR A 605 -51.98 42.40 -36.27
N ALA A 606 -53.11 42.94 -36.71
CA ALA A 606 -54.41 42.29 -36.60
C ALA A 606 -54.52 41.09 -37.56
N PRO A 607 -55.40 40.10 -37.27
CA PRO A 607 -55.68 38.99 -38.19
C PRO A 607 -56.34 39.46 -39.49
N ILE A 608 -56.85 40.69 -39.53
CA ILE A 608 -57.48 41.31 -40.69
C ILE A 608 -56.63 42.50 -41.15
N LEU A 609 -56.38 42.58 -42.46
CA LEU A 609 -55.78 43.73 -43.13
C LEU A 609 -56.72 44.24 -44.21
N THR A 610 -57.18 45.47 -44.04
CA THR A 610 -57.86 46.22 -45.10
C THR A 610 -56.85 46.85 -46.05
N THR A 611 -57.03 46.71 -47.36
CA THR A 611 -56.17 47.36 -48.35
C THR A 611 -56.90 47.72 -49.64
N HIS A 612 -56.37 48.73 -50.34
CA HIS A 612 -56.87 49.25 -51.63
C HIS A 612 -55.83 49.13 -52.75
N VAL A 613 -54.64 48.59 -52.45
CA VAL A 613 -53.49 48.60 -53.36
C VAL A 613 -53.33 47.20 -53.96
N PRO A 614 -53.37 47.03 -55.29
CA PRO A 614 -53.04 45.74 -55.89
C PRO A 614 -51.55 45.42 -55.70
N GLY A 615 -51.24 44.16 -55.40
CA GLY A 615 -49.86 43.71 -55.18
C GLY A 615 -49.76 42.41 -54.38
N VAL A 616 -48.53 42.11 -53.97
CA VAL A 616 -48.19 40.86 -53.28
C VAL A 616 -48.17 41.09 -51.77
N TYR A 617 -49.00 40.32 -51.06
CA TYR A 617 -49.09 40.33 -49.61
C TYR A 617 -48.59 39.00 -49.04
N THR A 618 -47.84 39.10 -47.94
CA THR A 618 -47.50 37.95 -47.10
C THR A 618 -47.75 38.28 -45.64
N VAL A 619 -47.91 37.26 -44.80
CA VAL A 619 -48.12 37.42 -43.36
C VAL A 619 -47.31 36.38 -42.60
N GLN A 620 -46.77 36.76 -41.44
CA GLN A 620 -46.18 35.86 -40.45
C GLN A 620 -46.98 35.93 -39.15
N ALA A 621 -46.96 34.84 -38.38
CA ALA A 621 -47.49 34.81 -37.02
C ALA A 621 -46.37 34.58 -36.01
N THR A 622 -46.45 35.26 -34.87
CA THR A 622 -45.48 35.15 -33.78
C THR A 622 -46.17 34.71 -32.49
N VAL A 623 -45.66 33.67 -31.84
CA VAL A 623 -46.08 33.23 -30.50
C VAL A 623 -44.87 33.31 -29.56
N GLY A 624 -44.93 34.21 -28.58
CA GLY A 624 -43.75 34.57 -27.78
C GLY A 624 -42.69 35.24 -28.66
N ASN A 625 -41.53 34.61 -28.80
CA ASN A 625 -40.46 35.01 -29.72
C ASN A 625 -40.32 34.07 -30.94
N CYS A 626 -41.24 33.14 -31.13
CA CYS A 626 -41.19 32.14 -32.19
C CYS A 626 -42.04 32.57 -33.39
N ILE A 627 -41.38 32.84 -34.51
CA ILE A 627 -41.99 33.39 -35.73
C ILE A 627 -42.21 32.25 -36.75
N SER A 628 -43.40 32.18 -37.34
CA SER A 628 -43.70 31.27 -38.46
C SER A 628 -42.83 31.62 -39.68
N VAL A 629 -42.71 30.71 -40.63
CA VAL A 629 -42.34 31.11 -41.99
C VAL A 629 -43.46 31.99 -42.58
N PHE A 630 -43.15 32.75 -43.64
CA PHE A 630 -44.16 33.54 -44.35
C PHE A 630 -45.29 32.64 -44.88
N SER A 631 -46.50 33.20 -44.95
CA SER A 631 -47.54 32.67 -45.81
C SER A 631 -47.04 32.53 -47.25
N HIS A 632 -47.70 31.70 -48.05
CA HIS A 632 -47.57 31.84 -49.50
C HIS A 632 -47.95 33.27 -49.92
N GLU A 633 -47.33 33.74 -51.00
CA GLU A 633 -47.64 35.03 -51.60
C GLU A 633 -49.11 35.08 -52.03
N PHE A 634 -49.83 36.10 -51.56
CA PHE A 634 -51.19 36.38 -51.99
C PHE A 634 -51.20 37.58 -52.93
N ILE A 635 -51.63 37.38 -54.19
CA ILE A 635 -51.65 38.41 -55.22
C ILE A 635 -53.04 39.02 -55.30
N LEU A 636 -53.16 40.31 -55.00
CA LEU A 636 -54.41 41.07 -55.10
C LEU A 636 -54.48 41.84 -56.43
N VAL A 637 -55.57 41.64 -57.20
CA VAL A 637 -55.89 42.33 -58.47
C VAL A 637 -57.29 42.95 -58.36
N ILE A 638 -57.47 44.20 -58.82
CA ILE A 638 -58.74 44.95 -58.72
C ILE A 638 -59.32 45.14 -60.14
N ASN A 639 -60.57 44.71 -60.35
CA ASN A 639 -61.34 44.99 -61.57
C ASN A 639 -62.51 45.92 -61.21
N ASP A 640 -62.58 47.11 -61.82
CA ASP A 640 -63.65 48.09 -61.56
C ASP A 640 -64.61 48.18 -62.76
N ILE A 641 -65.92 48.17 -62.49
CA ILE A 641 -66.97 48.46 -63.48
C ILE A 641 -67.95 49.43 -62.81
N GLU A 642 -67.84 50.72 -63.14
CA GLU A 642 -68.99 51.62 -63.16
C GLU A 642 -68.81 52.77 -64.18
N ASP A 643 -69.97 53.24 -64.66
CA ASP A 643 -70.29 54.37 -65.54
C ASP A 643 -70.22 54.28 -67.10
N SER A 644 -71.44 54.13 -67.66
CA SER A 644 -72.15 55.06 -68.58
C SER A 644 -71.47 55.57 -69.87
N VAL A 645 -70.90 54.67 -70.68
CA VAL A 645 -70.80 54.89 -72.15
C VAL A 645 -71.56 53.77 -72.85
N PRO A 646 -72.52 54.05 -73.75
CA PRO A 646 -73.33 53.02 -74.38
C PRO A 646 -72.50 52.31 -75.46
N VAL A 647 -71.69 51.33 -75.04
CA VAL A 647 -71.15 50.35 -75.97
C VAL A 647 -72.28 49.41 -76.34
N SER A 648 -72.60 49.35 -77.64
CA SER A 648 -73.69 48.50 -78.13
C SER A 648 -73.17 47.48 -79.13
N VAL A 649 -73.78 46.29 -79.12
CA VAL A 649 -73.44 45.19 -80.02
C VAL A 649 -74.67 44.72 -80.77
N TYR A 650 -74.58 44.62 -82.10
CA TYR A 650 -75.71 44.24 -82.96
C TYR A 650 -75.24 43.53 -84.25
N PRO A 651 -75.98 42.52 -84.75
CA PRO A 651 -77.06 41.81 -84.08
C PRO A 651 -76.50 40.96 -82.92
N ASN A 652 -77.25 40.82 -81.83
CA ASN A 652 -76.91 39.90 -80.74
C ASN A 652 -78.19 39.14 -80.33
N PRO A 653 -78.35 37.85 -80.69
CA PRO A 653 -77.32 36.95 -81.22
C PRO A 653 -76.86 37.24 -82.66
N ALA A 654 -75.59 36.95 -82.96
CA ALA A 654 -74.96 37.08 -84.28
C ALA A 654 -74.62 35.72 -84.89
N THR A 655 -74.72 35.55 -86.22
CA THR A 655 -74.31 34.32 -86.92
C THR A 655 -72.93 34.46 -87.57
N LYS A 656 -72.77 35.44 -88.47
CA LYS A 656 -71.55 35.65 -89.26
C LYS A 656 -70.69 36.83 -88.82
N SER A 657 -71.32 37.90 -88.35
CA SER A 657 -70.61 39.12 -87.95
C SER A 657 -71.33 39.85 -86.83
N LEU A 658 -70.56 40.50 -85.96
CA LEU A 658 -71.03 41.35 -84.87
C LEU A 658 -70.53 42.77 -85.08
N ARG A 659 -71.42 43.76 -85.14
CA ARG A 659 -71.04 45.18 -85.12
C ARG A 659 -70.98 45.67 -83.68
N VAL A 660 -69.94 46.42 -83.34
CA VAL A 660 -69.68 47.00 -82.02
C VAL A 660 -69.48 48.50 -82.16
N THR A 661 -70.34 49.27 -81.50
CA THR A 661 -70.33 50.74 -81.54
C THR A 661 -69.93 51.29 -80.19
N GLY A 662 -69.10 52.34 -80.18
CA GLY A 662 -68.72 53.09 -78.96
C GLY A 662 -67.46 52.60 -78.26
N LEU A 663 -66.65 51.75 -78.90
CA LEU A 663 -65.30 51.39 -78.44
C LEU A 663 -64.24 52.24 -79.15
N ASP A 664 -63.14 52.52 -78.45
CA ASP A 664 -61.92 53.10 -79.05
C ASP A 664 -61.05 51.99 -79.65
N GLU A 665 -60.97 50.84 -78.97
CA GLU A 665 -60.17 49.68 -79.39
C GLU A 665 -60.83 48.36 -78.94
N VAL A 666 -60.70 47.32 -79.78
CA VAL A 666 -60.99 45.93 -79.39
C VAL A 666 -59.69 45.26 -78.98
N ILE A 667 -59.63 44.74 -77.76
CA ILE A 667 -58.42 44.13 -77.18
C ILE A 667 -58.44 42.62 -77.35
N SER A 668 -59.56 41.97 -77.01
CA SER A 668 -59.68 40.51 -77.13
C SER A 668 -61.14 40.05 -77.14
N VAL A 669 -61.37 38.86 -77.68
CA VAL A 669 -62.63 38.12 -77.49
C VAL A 669 -62.31 36.87 -76.69
N CYS A 670 -63.06 36.55 -75.65
CA CYS A 670 -62.86 35.34 -74.87
C CYS A 670 -64.16 34.56 -74.66
N ASP A 671 -64.05 33.23 -74.53
CA ASP A 671 -65.20 32.40 -74.15
C ASP A 671 -65.46 32.44 -72.64
N MET A 672 -66.59 31.89 -72.19
CA MET A 672 -66.95 31.87 -70.77
C MET A 672 -66.03 31.01 -69.89
N ALA A 673 -65.08 30.27 -70.46
CA ALA A 673 -64.03 29.54 -69.75
C ALA A 673 -62.71 30.32 -69.67
N GLY A 674 -62.65 31.54 -70.22
CA GLY A 674 -61.49 32.43 -70.20
C GLY A 674 -60.48 32.21 -71.33
N ARG A 675 -60.81 31.41 -72.36
CA ARG A 675 -59.92 31.21 -73.53
C ARG A 675 -60.05 32.37 -74.50
N ILE A 676 -58.92 32.91 -74.96
CA ILE A 676 -58.85 34.05 -75.88
C ILE A 676 -58.95 33.58 -77.33
N TRP A 677 -59.76 34.30 -78.11
CA TRP A 677 -60.02 34.14 -79.53
C TRP A 677 -59.67 35.44 -80.26
N ASN A 678 -59.04 35.31 -81.44
CA ASN A 678 -58.60 36.45 -82.25
C ASN A 678 -59.36 36.48 -83.58
N PRO A 679 -60.65 36.85 -83.58
CA PRO A 679 -61.38 37.02 -84.84
C PRO A 679 -60.81 38.16 -85.68
N GLU A 680 -60.88 38.01 -86.99
CA GLU A 680 -60.64 39.13 -87.90
C GLU A 680 -61.73 40.19 -87.70
N PHE A 681 -61.34 41.46 -87.73
CA PHE A 681 -62.29 42.57 -87.66
C PHE A 681 -61.88 43.70 -88.60
N THR A 682 -62.88 44.48 -89.00
CA THR A 682 -62.70 45.70 -89.78
C THR A 682 -63.21 46.90 -88.97
N HIS A 683 -62.63 48.07 -89.19
CA HIS A 683 -63.01 49.32 -88.52
C HIS A 683 -63.34 50.36 -89.58
N ASP A 684 -64.57 50.88 -89.58
CA ASP A 684 -65.07 51.81 -90.61
C ASP A 684 -64.95 53.29 -90.20
N GLY A 685 -64.20 53.58 -89.13
CA GLY A 685 -63.98 54.92 -88.59
C GLY A 685 -64.98 55.33 -87.52
N HIS A 686 -66.07 54.58 -87.33
CA HIS A 686 -67.04 54.80 -86.25
C HIS A 686 -67.38 53.52 -85.48
N ASP A 687 -67.43 52.35 -86.15
CA ASP A 687 -67.78 51.07 -85.56
C ASP A 687 -66.76 49.96 -85.93
N PHE A 688 -66.67 48.96 -85.06
CA PHE A 688 -65.96 47.70 -85.35
C PHE A 688 -66.93 46.66 -85.89
N VAL A 689 -66.54 45.92 -86.93
CA VAL A 689 -67.26 44.75 -87.42
C VAL A 689 -66.37 43.52 -87.25
N ILE A 690 -66.82 42.58 -86.42
CA ILE A 690 -66.06 41.39 -86.03
C ILE A 690 -66.61 40.19 -86.78
N HIS A 691 -65.75 39.50 -87.53
CA HIS A 691 -66.09 38.30 -88.28
C HIS A 691 -66.04 37.08 -87.35
N LEU A 692 -67.16 36.37 -87.24
CA LEU A 692 -67.34 35.32 -86.24
C LEU A 692 -67.08 33.90 -86.78
N ASP A 693 -66.63 33.78 -88.03
CA ASP A 693 -66.43 32.49 -88.71
C ASP A 693 -65.47 31.55 -87.96
N ALA A 694 -64.52 32.13 -87.23
CA ALA A 694 -63.51 31.40 -86.45
C ALA A 694 -63.99 30.96 -85.05
N LEU A 695 -65.12 31.47 -84.53
CA LEU A 695 -65.57 31.18 -83.17
C LEU A 695 -66.71 30.16 -83.17
N PRO A 696 -66.66 29.01 -82.48
CA PRO A 696 -67.80 28.07 -82.35
C PRO A 696 -69.09 28.71 -81.80
N PRO A 697 -70.31 28.17 -82.05
CA PRO A 697 -71.52 28.69 -81.42
C PRO A 697 -71.43 28.68 -79.89
N GLY A 698 -71.78 29.79 -79.25
CA GLY A 698 -71.57 29.95 -77.81
C GLY A 698 -71.66 31.40 -77.32
N ASN A 699 -71.46 31.58 -76.02
CA ASN A 699 -71.40 32.89 -75.38
C ASN A 699 -69.96 33.37 -75.24
N TYR A 700 -69.72 34.62 -75.58
CA TYR A 700 -68.41 35.25 -75.58
C TYR A 700 -68.46 36.59 -74.85
N ALA A 701 -67.31 36.98 -74.30
CA ALA A 701 -67.05 38.29 -73.78
C ALA A 701 -66.03 38.98 -74.68
N LEU A 702 -66.42 40.11 -75.25
CA LEU A 702 -65.53 41.02 -75.93
C LEU A 702 -64.97 42.01 -74.92
N VAL A 703 -63.66 42.15 -74.89
CA VAL A 703 -62.95 43.14 -74.09
C VAL A 703 -62.44 44.22 -75.03
N GLY A 704 -62.84 45.45 -74.79
CA GLY A 704 -62.37 46.64 -75.50
C GLY A 704 -62.09 47.78 -74.53
N SER A 705 -61.63 48.91 -75.06
CA SER A 705 -61.40 50.13 -74.28
C SER A 705 -62.33 51.26 -74.70
N VAL A 706 -62.70 52.08 -73.73
CA VAL A 706 -63.36 53.39 -73.91
C VAL A 706 -62.67 54.37 -72.98
N ASN A 707 -62.12 55.46 -73.49
CA ASN A 707 -61.34 56.45 -72.74
C ASN A 707 -60.25 55.80 -71.85
N ASN A 708 -59.49 54.83 -72.40
CA ASN A 708 -58.49 54.01 -71.69
C ASN A 708 -59.01 53.14 -70.53
N ALA A 709 -60.32 53.06 -70.31
CA ALA A 709 -60.91 52.13 -69.34
C ALA A 709 -61.38 50.85 -70.04
N LEU A 710 -61.06 49.69 -69.45
CA LEU A 710 -61.51 48.41 -69.98
C LEU A 710 -63.03 48.28 -69.86
N ARG A 711 -63.65 47.72 -70.90
CA ARG A 711 -65.06 47.40 -70.99
C ARG A 711 -65.22 45.97 -71.47
N VAL A 712 -66.13 45.26 -70.84
CA VAL A 712 -66.45 43.87 -71.18
C VAL A 712 -67.90 43.82 -71.66
N ILE A 713 -68.09 43.43 -72.92
CA ILE A 713 -69.40 43.30 -73.55
C ILE A 713 -69.66 41.84 -73.88
N ARG A 714 -70.83 41.32 -73.51
CA ARG A 714 -71.21 39.93 -73.79
C ARG A 714 -72.01 39.83 -75.07
N PHE A 715 -71.72 38.83 -75.88
CA PHE A 715 -72.50 38.50 -77.08
C PHE A 715 -72.61 36.99 -77.28
N THR A 716 -73.60 36.58 -78.07
CA THR A 716 -73.86 35.18 -78.41
C THR A 716 -73.64 34.96 -79.91
N ARG A 717 -72.80 33.97 -80.26
CA ARG A 717 -72.65 33.45 -81.63
C ARG A 717 -73.61 32.29 -81.83
N SER A 718 -74.60 32.46 -82.70
CA SER A 718 -75.56 31.42 -83.09
C SER A 718 -75.01 30.55 -84.24
N PRO A 719 -75.48 29.30 -84.39
CA PRO A 719 -75.19 28.49 -85.58
C PRO A 719 -75.75 29.15 -86.85
N ASP A 720 -75.04 29.01 -87.98
CA ASP A 720 -75.45 29.50 -89.31
C ASP A 720 -76.70 28.81 -89.87
#